data_AF-A0A6I8NIK7-F1
#
_entry.id   AF-A0A6I8NIK7-F1
#
_cell.length_a   1.000
_cell.length_b   1.000
_cell.length_c   1.000
_cell.angle_alpha   90.00
_cell.angle_beta   90.00
_cell.angle_gamma   90.00
#
_symmetry.space_group_name_H-M   'P 1'
#
loop_
_entity.id
_entity.type
_entity.pdbx_description
1 polymer ?
#
loop_
_entity_poly.entity_id
_entity_poly.type
_entity_poly.pdbx_seq_one_letter_code
_entity_poly.pdbx_strand_id
1 'polypeptide(L)'
;MPQSGRRIDLSDGHCRGYKSGRWWSVPWYPGWGVSFSGGGGGTVDAAPQPAPPPFPLPPPLSPPPFPLPSPLSSPPPFPLPSPLSSPPLPPLFHFFLLLLLFLFLPSFSSSSSSCSSSSCCCCFLFLLLLHFHILLFLPSSPSCRCCSLLLFLLLLPLFLLLFLLLLLLLLFLFLPSFSSSSCSFSSSCSSFSSSFSSSSPLSLLPPLAPPAAAPPSLPPAPPLAPPPPSPLPPLLLLLLLLLLLLLFLFFLLLLLLFLLVLLLLFLFLPLSPLAPPPAPSFPLSPLPAASAPSHSATPVPAPCPPPTAAPAASSSSSSSSSSSSSSRRSVRSRSRCRCPATAMESCSSSSSSTARRPPPAPRGYAVTRSPHLNKGMAFTLEERQQLNIHGLLPPCFLSQDIQVLRVLKNFERLTTDLDRYILLMGLQDRNEKLFYKVLTSDIEKFMPIVYTPTVGLACQQYGLAFRRPRGLFITIHDRGHIATMLKSWPADVVKAVVVTDGERILGLGDLGCNGMGIPVGKLALYTACGRVNPQECLPVILDVGTENEELLKDPLYIGLRHKRVRGPEYDDLVDEFMEAVTSRYGMNCLIQFEDFANANAFRLLKKYRNQYCTFNDDIQGTASVAVAGLLAALRITGNKLSDQTILFQGAGEAALGIANLIVMAMEKEGTPKEAATKRIWMVDSKGLIVKGRSSLTPEKEEFAHEHEEMKNLEDIVQSLRPTALIGVAAIGGAFTEQILRDVASFNERPIIFALSNPTSKAECSAEECYLFTEGRGIFASGSPFDPVTLPDGRTLYPGQGNNSYVFPGVALGVIACGLKHISDEVFLTTAEVISREVSDQHLEEGRLYPPLHTIQDVSLKIAVKIVEEAYQKNLASVHPEPPNKEEFIRAQIYSTDYDEFLADSYSWPEEAARIQAGKFD
;
A
#
# COMPACT_ATOMS: atom_id res chain seq x y z
N MET A 1 44.21 27.74 -32.13
CA MET A 1 45.65 27.95 -32.45
C MET A 1 46.41 28.17 -31.15
N PRO A 2 47.70 27.80 -31.04
CA PRO A 2 48.60 27.16 -32.02
C PRO A 2 48.83 25.66 -31.68
N GLN A 3 48.84 24.72 -32.63
CA GLN A 3 49.82 24.40 -33.69
C GLN A 3 51.16 23.81 -33.22
N SER A 4 51.28 22.48 -33.35
CA SER A 4 52.41 21.76 -33.97
C SER A 4 51.91 20.33 -34.25
N GLY A 5 51.86 19.74 -35.45
CA GLY A 5 52.61 19.99 -36.66
C GLY A 5 53.57 18.82 -36.92
N ARG A 6 53.08 17.69 -37.46
CA ARG A 6 53.87 16.73 -38.26
C ARG A 6 52.95 15.90 -39.16
N ARG A 7 53.08 16.14 -40.47
CA ARG A 7 52.64 15.32 -41.61
C ARG A 7 53.89 14.62 -42.14
N ILE A 8 53.81 13.34 -42.51
CA ILE A 8 54.36 12.78 -43.76
C ILE A 8 53.46 11.62 -44.21
N ASP A 9 53.22 11.59 -45.51
CA ASP A 9 52.28 10.80 -46.33
C ASP A 9 52.81 9.43 -46.81
N LEU A 10 51.84 8.54 -47.08
CA LEU A 10 51.67 7.59 -48.20
C LEU A 10 52.79 6.63 -48.66
N SER A 11 52.46 5.33 -48.75
CA SER A 11 52.29 4.61 -50.04
C SER A 11 52.03 3.10 -49.88
N ASP A 12 51.04 2.60 -50.65
CA ASP A 12 50.87 1.25 -51.25
C ASP A 12 50.74 0.00 -50.34
N GLY A 13 49.84 -0.96 -50.57
CA GLY A 13 48.90 -1.24 -51.66
C GLY A 13 48.30 -2.65 -51.50
N HIS A 14 47.30 -2.95 -52.34
CA HIS A 14 46.67 -4.25 -52.61
C HIS A 14 45.40 -4.67 -51.85
N CYS A 15 44.27 -4.24 -52.42
CA CYS A 15 43.01 -4.99 -52.47
C CYS A 15 43.03 -6.09 -53.56
N ARG A 16 42.52 -7.27 -53.21
CA ARG A 16 41.71 -8.20 -54.03
C ARG A 16 40.63 -8.72 -53.06
N GLY A 17 39.33 -8.79 -53.33
CA GLY A 17 38.56 -8.81 -54.57
C GLY A 17 37.75 -10.12 -54.63
N TYR A 18 36.41 -10.01 -54.65
CA TYR A 18 35.36 -11.03 -54.89
C TYR A 18 34.90 -11.87 -53.67
N LYS A 19 33.60 -12.16 -53.43
CA LYS A 19 32.41 -12.14 -54.30
C LYS A 19 31.12 -12.04 -53.47
N SER A 20 30.21 -11.20 -53.94
CA SER A 20 28.80 -11.09 -53.55
C SER A 20 27.90 -12.15 -54.23
N GLY A 21 26.80 -12.50 -53.57
CA GLY A 21 25.53 -12.92 -54.20
C GLY A 21 24.53 -13.46 -53.16
N ARG A 22 23.21 -13.27 -53.26
CA ARG A 22 22.38 -12.35 -54.03
C ARG A 22 20.96 -12.29 -53.40
N TRP A 23 20.40 -11.08 -53.30
CA TRP A 23 19.03 -10.61 -53.65
C TRP A 23 17.81 -11.30 -52.97
N TRP A 24 16.83 -10.56 -52.42
CA TRP A 24 15.79 -9.85 -53.16
C TRP A 24 15.50 -8.40 -52.69
N SER A 25 15.57 -7.47 -53.65
CA SER A 25 14.91 -6.15 -53.77
C SER A 25 13.39 -6.32 -54.01
N VAL A 26 12.48 -5.32 -53.89
CA VAL A 26 12.34 -4.03 -54.63
C VAL A 26 11.15 -3.21 -54.01
N PRO A 27 10.76 -1.99 -54.45
CA PRO A 27 11.48 -0.75 -54.83
C PRO A 27 10.97 0.52 -54.08
N TRP A 28 11.81 1.55 -53.98
CA TRP A 28 11.36 2.96 -53.99
C TRP A 28 12.13 3.66 -55.13
N TYR A 29 11.40 4.33 -56.03
CA TYR A 29 11.97 5.18 -57.08
C TYR A 29 11.94 6.66 -56.65
N PRO A 30 12.97 7.47 -57.00
CA PRO A 30 13.06 8.89 -56.69
C PRO A 30 12.95 9.82 -57.92
N GLY A 31 12.82 11.12 -57.64
CA GLY A 31 12.97 12.27 -58.58
C GLY A 31 11.72 13.16 -58.53
N TRP A 32 11.76 14.48 -58.40
CA TRP A 32 12.69 15.56 -58.78
C TRP A 32 12.59 16.66 -57.69
N GLY A 33 13.62 17.35 -57.21
CA GLY A 33 14.58 18.19 -57.93
C GLY A 33 14.01 19.60 -58.12
N VAL A 34 14.41 20.59 -57.30
CA VAL A 34 14.92 21.94 -57.68
C VAL A 34 15.16 22.81 -56.42
N SER A 35 16.35 23.40 -56.43
CA SER A 35 17.03 24.38 -55.58
C SER A 35 16.41 25.80 -55.52
N PHE A 36 16.53 26.54 -54.40
CA PHE A 36 17.45 27.69 -54.23
C PHE A 36 17.21 28.47 -52.90
N SER A 37 18.32 28.78 -52.23
CA SER A 37 18.67 29.98 -51.44
C SER A 37 17.63 30.80 -50.64
N GLY A 38 17.96 31.01 -49.36
CA GLY A 38 18.39 32.34 -48.90
C GLY A 38 17.42 33.18 -48.08
N GLY A 39 17.90 33.64 -46.91
CA GLY A 39 17.62 34.99 -46.41
C GLY A 39 16.55 35.12 -45.31
N GLY A 40 17.03 35.30 -44.08
CA GLY A 40 16.77 36.48 -43.25
C GLY A 40 15.34 36.92 -42.92
N GLY A 41 15.02 36.87 -41.62
CA GLY A 41 14.48 38.00 -40.83
C GLY A 41 13.06 38.51 -41.12
N GLY A 42 12.23 38.56 -40.08
CA GLY A 42 11.06 39.45 -40.06
C GLY A 42 9.86 38.91 -39.29
N THR A 43 9.74 39.36 -38.04
CA THR A 43 8.51 39.38 -37.23
C THR A 43 7.41 40.17 -37.93
N VAL A 44 6.22 39.59 -38.12
CA VAL A 44 4.96 40.35 -38.25
C VAL A 44 3.78 39.53 -37.69
N ASP A 45 3.03 40.15 -36.79
CA ASP A 45 1.75 39.70 -36.25
C ASP A 45 0.67 39.52 -37.34
N ALA A 46 -0.13 38.46 -37.23
CA ALA A 46 -1.44 38.38 -37.89
C ALA A 46 -2.43 37.53 -37.07
N ALA A 47 -3.53 38.15 -36.68
CA ALA A 47 -4.67 37.61 -35.95
C ALA A 47 -5.46 36.53 -36.76
N PRO A 48 -6.27 35.68 -36.11
CA PRO A 48 -6.81 34.46 -36.70
C PRO A 48 -8.06 34.72 -37.57
N GLN A 49 -8.13 34.05 -38.73
CA GLN A 49 -9.33 33.99 -39.58
C GLN A 49 -10.21 32.77 -39.22
N PRO A 50 -11.54 32.86 -39.41
CA PRO A 50 -12.52 31.94 -38.83
C PRO A 50 -12.72 30.64 -39.63
N ALA A 51 -13.12 29.58 -38.92
CA ALA A 51 -13.41 28.27 -39.48
C ALA A 51 -14.65 28.27 -40.40
N PRO A 52 -14.69 27.43 -41.47
CA PRO A 52 -15.86 27.29 -42.34
C PRO A 52 -16.99 26.46 -41.69
N PRO A 53 -18.26 26.68 -42.08
CA PRO A 53 -19.42 25.99 -41.48
C PRO A 53 -19.55 24.53 -41.96
N PRO A 54 -20.17 23.63 -41.16
CA PRO A 54 -20.31 22.23 -41.51
C PRO A 54 -21.41 21.98 -42.56
N PHE A 55 -21.15 21.03 -43.47
CA PHE A 55 -22.11 20.51 -44.45
C PHE A 55 -23.24 19.70 -43.77
N PRO A 56 -24.49 19.73 -44.30
CA PRO A 56 -25.62 18.99 -43.73
C PRO A 56 -25.58 17.50 -44.06
N LEU A 57 -25.84 16.66 -43.05
CA LEU A 57 -25.99 15.20 -43.17
C LEU A 57 -27.34 14.83 -43.85
N PRO A 58 -27.38 13.79 -44.71
CA PRO A 58 -28.63 13.28 -45.28
C PRO A 58 -29.44 12.43 -44.26
N PRO A 59 -30.77 12.32 -44.41
CA PRO A 59 -31.64 11.66 -43.44
C PRO A 59 -31.48 10.12 -43.46
N PRO A 60 -31.76 9.43 -42.34
CA PRO A 60 -31.56 7.98 -42.23
C PRO A 60 -32.63 7.20 -43.01
N LEU A 61 -32.17 6.22 -43.79
CA LEU A 61 -33.00 5.23 -44.47
C LEU A 61 -33.57 4.22 -43.46
N SER A 62 -34.89 4.04 -43.48
CA SER A 62 -35.64 3.06 -42.70
C SER A 62 -35.40 1.62 -43.21
N PRO A 63 -35.23 0.62 -42.32
CA PRO A 63 -35.12 -0.78 -42.72
C PRO A 63 -36.50 -1.40 -43.05
N PRO A 64 -36.58 -2.41 -43.95
CA PRO A 64 -37.83 -3.07 -44.31
C PRO A 64 -38.33 -4.02 -43.20
N PRO A 65 -39.65 -4.30 -43.12
CA PRO A 65 -40.24 -5.09 -42.04
C PRO A 65 -40.03 -6.61 -42.24
N PHE A 66 -39.67 -7.30 -41.16
CA PHE A 66 -39.68 -8.77 -41.07
C PHE A 66 -41.08 -9.30 -40.67
N PRO A 67 -41.52 -10.47 -41.17
CA PRO A 67 -42.86 -11.00 -40.91
C PRO A 67 -42.97 -11.68 -39.53
N LEU A 68 -44.08 -11.45 -38.85
CA LEU A 68 -44.50 -12.04 -37.56
C LEU A 68 -44.91 -13.53 -37.72
N PRO A 69 -44.60 -14.41 -36.75
CA PRO A 69 -45.28 -15.69 -36.58
C PRO A 69 -46.46 -15.60 -35.58
N SER A 70 -47.52 -16.36 -35.89
CA SER A 70 -48.81 -16.49 -35.20
C SER A 70 -48.72 -17.14 -33.79
N PRO A 71 -49.75 -16.99 -32.92
CA PRO A 71 -49.67 -17.32 -31.49
C PRO A 71 -50.08 -18.77 -31.18
N LEU A 72 -49.39 -19.41 -30.22
CA LEU A 72 -49.74 -20.71 -29.65
C LEU A 72 -49.95 -20.64 -28.13
N SER A 73 -51.19 -20.99 -27.74
CA SER A 73 -51.67 -21.68 -26.52
C SER A 73 -51.29 -21.20 -25.10
N SER A 74 -52.34 -20.85 -24.35
CA SER A 74 -52.43 -20.61 -22.89
C SER A 74 -52.41 -21.88 -22.02
N PRO A 75 -51.89 -21.84 -20.77
CA PRO A 75 -52.08 -22.89 -19.76
C PRO A 75 -53.29 -22.64 -18.81
N PRO A 76 -53.82 -23.67 -18.10
CA PRO A 76 -55.09 -23.62 -17.35
C PRO A 76 -54.97 -23.08 -15.88
N PRO A 77 -56.09 -22.80 -15.17
CA PRO A 77 -56.12 -21.98 -13.96
C PRO A 77 -55.98 -22.77 -12.64
N PHE A 78 -55.47 -22.12 -11.60
CA PHE A 78 -55.38 -22.60 -10.21
C PHE A 78 -56.65 -22.26 -9.38
N PRO A 79 -57.02 -23.06 -8.36
CA PRO A 79 -58.23 -22.83 -7.56
C PRO A 79 -57.99 -21.93 -6.32
N LEU A 80 -59.06 -21.21 -5.93
CA LEU A 80 -59.19 -20.37 -4.74
C LEU A 80 -59.43 -21.19 -3.45
N PRO A 81 -59.06 -20.68 -2.25
CA PRO A 81 -59.60 -21.14 -0.97
C PRO A 81 -60.59 -20.15 -0.33
N SER A 82 -61.49 -20.68 0.50
CA SER A 82 -62.50 -19.97 1.31
C SER A 82 -62.30 -20.27 2.83
N PRO A 83 -63.08 -19.72 3.79
CA PRO A 83 -62.58 -18.83 4.85
C PRO A 83 -62.74 -19.38 6.29
N LEU A 84 -61.99 -18.85 7.27
CA LEU A 84 -62.30 -18.96 8.72
C LEU A 84 -61.77 -17.74 9.50
N SER A 85 -62.58 -17.29 10.45
CA SER A 85 -62.65 -15.97 11.11
C SER A 85 -62.24 -15.95 12.58
N SER A 86 -61.80 -14.79 13.12
CA SER A 86 -62.05 -14.33 14.52
C SER A 86 -61.68 -12.82 14.71
N PRO A 87 -62.19 -12.10 15.75
CA PRO A 87 -62.67 -10.70 15.68
C PRO A 87 -61.66 -9.60 16.13
N PRO A 88 -61.93 -8.29 15.89
CA PRO A 88 -61.07 -7.20 16.37
C PRO A 88 -61.48 -6.64 17.75
N LEU A 89 -60.47 -6.18 18.51
CA LEU A 89 -60.51 -5.48 19.81
C LEU A 89 -60.64 -3.92 19.63
N PRO A 90 -60.92 -3.13 20.69
CA PRO A 90 -61.87 -2.00 20.67
C PRO A 90 -61.27 -0.62 20.28
N PRO A 91 -62.14 0.38 19.94
CA PRO A 91 -61.78 1.61 19.23
C PRO A 91 -61.00 2.69 20.03
N LEU A 92 -60.56 2.39 21.26
CA LEU A 92 -59.83 3.34 22.12
C LEU A 92 -58.43 3.68 21.60
N PHE A 93 -57.77 2.75 20.88
CA PHE A 93 -56.43 2.95 20.36
C PHE A 93 -56.40 3.92 19.16
N HIS A 94 -57.44 3.89 18.33
CA HIS A 94 -57.59 4.79 17.18
C HIS A 94 -57.83 6.24 17.62
N PHE A 95 -58.53 6.44 18.73
CA PHE A 95 -58.82 7.77 19.27
C PHE A 95 -57.56 8.47 19.81
N PHE A 96 -56.65 7.71 20.44
CA PHE A 96 -55.40 8.25 20.98
C PHE A 96 -54.41 8.67 19.88
N LEU A 97 -54.39 7.94 18.75
CA LEU A 97 -53.52 8.23 17.61
C LEU A 97 -53.98 9.48 16.83
N LEU A 98 -55.29 9.68 16.70
CA LEU A 98 -55.87 10.88 16.07
C LEU A 98 -55.66 12.14 16.91
N LEU A 99 -55.68 12.03 18.24
CA LEU A 99 -55.41 13.15 19.16
C LEU A 99 -53.94 13.61 19.04
N LEU A 100 -53.00 12.68 18.89
CA LEU A 100 -51.59 12.96 18.64
C LEU A 100 -51.36 13.63 17.28
N LEU A 101 -52.08 13.21 16.23
CA LEU A 101 -52.01 13.84 14.92
C LEU A 101 -52.51 15.30 14.92
N PHE A 102 -53.52 15.62 15.74
CA PHE A 102 -54.10 16.96 15.82
C PHE A 102 -53.25 17.95 16.65
N LEU A 103 -52.54 17.48 17.66
CA LEU A 103 -51.73 18.33 18.55
C LEU A 103 -50.40 18.78 17.94
N PHE A 104 -49.93 18.13 16.86
CA PHE A 104 -48.61 18.40 16.25
C PHE A 104 -48.66 19.11 14.88
N LEU A 105 -49.81 19.65 14.48
CA LEU A 105 -49.95 20.45 13.27
C LEU A 105 -50.32 21.90 13.60
N PRO A 106 -49.35 22.82 13.56
CA PRO A 106 -49.61 24.13 12.98
C PRO A 106 -48.72 24.40 11.75
N SER A 107 -49.41 24.63 10.63
CA SER A 107 -49.13 25.62 9.59
C SER A 107 -47.72 25.69 8.99
N PHE A 108 -47.45 24.82 8.01
CA PHE A 108 -46.48 25.11 6.96
C PHE A 108 -47.05 26.15 5.99
N SER A 109 -46.57 27.39 6.07
CA SER A 109 -46.70 28.38 4.99
C SER A 109 -45.30 28.82 4.55
N SER A 110 -45.18 28.97 3.25
CA SER A 110 -43.99 29.08 2.41
C SER A 110 -43.03 30.26 2.72
N SER A 111 -41.76 29.95 3.00
CA SER A 111 -40.56 30.68 2.49
C SER A 111 -39.24 30.16 3.11
N SER A 112 -38.32 29.72 2.23
CA SER A 112 -36.83 29.72 2.34
C SER A 112 -36.08 29.20 3.59
N SER A 113 -35.27 28.15 3.34
CA SER A 113 -33.89 27.90 3.81
C SER A 113 -33.55 27.92 5.30
N SER A 114 -33.75 26.78 5.99
CA SER A 114 -32.82 26.15 6.95
C SER A 114 -33.53 24.99 7.66
N CYS A 115 -33.04 23.75 7.52
CA CYS A 115 -33.61 22.59 8.21
C CYS A 115 -32.94 22.47 9.59
N SER A 116 -33.69 22.66 10.69
CA SER A 116 -33.19 22.47 12.06
C SER A 116 -33.28 21.00 12.47
N SER A 117 -32.39 20.59 13.39
CA SER A 117 -32.26 19.23 13.92
C SER A 117 -33.52 18.64 14.55
N SER A 118 -34.52 19.46 14.91
CA SER A 118 -35.81 18.96 15.43
C SER A 118 -36.70 18.34 14.35
N SER A 119 -36.60 18.79 13.08
CA SER A 119 -37.38 18.23 11.96
C SER A 119 -36.94 16.80 11.60
N CYS A 120 -35.66 16.47 11.74
CA CYS A 120 -35.15 15.12 11.45
C CYS A 120 -35.61 14.07 12.47
N CYS A 121 -35.68 14.43 13.77
CA CYS A 121 -36.13 13.50 14.81
C CYS A 121 -37.61 13.13 14.68
N CYS A 122 -38.46 14.08 14.33
CA CYS A 122 -39.90 13.83 14.11
C CYS A 122 -40.14 12.95 12.87
N CYS A 123 -39.39 13.15 11.78
CA CYS A 123 -39.46 12.29 10.59
C CYS A 123 -38.96 10.85 10.88
N PHE A 124 -37.93 10.69 11.72
CA PHE A 124 -37.42 9.39 12.10
C PHE A 124 -38.43 8.61 12.95
N LEU A 125 -39.08 9.27 13.92
CA LEU A 125 -40.11 8.66 14.76
C LEU A 125 -41.34 8.26 13.93
N PHE A 126 -41.73 9.07 12.94
CA PHE A 126 -42.83 8.77 12.02
C PHE A 126 -42.54 7.53 11.14
N LEU A 127 -41.34 7.45 10.56
CA LEU A 127 -40.92 6.30 9.74
C LEU A 127 -40.82 5.01 10.56
N LEU A 128 -40.39 5.09 11.82
CA LEU A 128 -40.27 3.93 12.71
C LEU A 128 -41.64 3.40 13.15
N LEU A 129 -42.58 4.29 13.50
CA LEU A 129 -43.95 3.93 13.85
C LEU A 129 -44.70 3.33 12.66
N LEU A 130 -44.45 3.85 11.45
CA LEU A 130 -44.98 3.29 10.20
C LEU A 130 -44.41 1.88 9.92
N HIS A 131 -43.10 1.67 10.15
CA HIS A 131 -42.46 0.36 9.98
C HIS A 131 -43.02 -0.69 10.97
N PHE A 132 -43.32 -0.27 12.20
CA PHE A 132 -43.91 -1.15 13.22
C PHE A 132 -45.39 -1.45 12.96
N HIS A 133 -46.15 -0.47 12.45
CA HIS A 133 -47.53 -0.69 12.00
C HIS A 133 -47.59 -1.72 10.86
N ILE A 134 -46.57 -1.76 10.00
CA ILE A 134 -46.46 -2.76 8.93
C ILE A 134 -46.16 -4.15 9.52
N LEU A 135 -45.26 -4.25 10.51
CA LEU A 135 -44.90 -5.53 11.15
C LEU A 135 -46.02 -6.16 11.99
N LEU A 136 -46.86 -5.36 12.63
CA LEU A 136 -48.00 -5.85 13.44
C LEU A 136 -49.19 -6.33 12.59
N PHE A 137 -49.29 -5.90 11.33
CA PHE A 137 -50.43 -6.19 10.45
C PHE A 137 -50.09 -7.10 9.25
N LEU A 138 -48.84 -7.54 9.12
CA LEU A 138 -48.47 -8.58 8.15
C LEU A 138 -49.05 -9.95 8.59
N PRO A 139 -49.67 -10.71 7.67
CA PRO A 139 -50.29 -11.99 8.01
C PRO A 139 -49.20 -13.06 8.22
N SER A 140 -48.69 -13.16 9.45
CA SER A 140 -47.74 -14.20 9.86
C SER A 140 -48.28 -15.03 11.03
N SER A 141 -47.82 -16.28 11.10
CA SER A 141 -48.33 -17.37 11.95
C SER A 141 -48.36 -16.99 13.45
N PRO A 142 -49.25 -17.61 14.26
CA PRO A 142 -49.39 -17.28 15.69
C PRO A 142 -48.08 -17.39 16.49
N SER A 143 -47.14 -18.24 16.05
CA SER A 143 -45.80 -18.37 16.64
C SER A 143 -44.93 -17.11 16.47
N CYS A 144 -45.04 -16.40 15.35
CA CYS A 144 -44.31 -15.15 15.10
C CYS A 144 -44.86 -13.97 15.93
N ARG A 145 -46.15 -13.98 16.27
CA ARG A 145 -46.78 -12.92 17.07
C ARG A 145 -46.32 -12.96 18.53
N CYS A 146 -46.14 -14.15 19.12
CA CYS A 146 -45.57 -14.31 20.45
C CYS A 146 -44.10 -13.87 20.51
N CYS A 147 -43.28 -14.25 19.53
CA CYS A 147 -41.88 -13.79 19.47
C CYS A 147 -41.76 -12.27 19.28
N SER A 148 -42.63 -11.67 18.47
CA SER A 148 -42.63 -10.22 18.25
C SER A 148 -43.10 -9.44 19.50
N LEU A 149 -44.08 -9.97 20.23
CA LEU A 149 -44.55 -9.38 21.49
C LEU A 149 -43.49 -9.50 22.60
N LEU A 150 -42.79 -10.64 22.67
CA LEU A 150 -41.68 -10.84 23.60
C LEU A 150 -40.49 -9.92 23.28
N LEU A 151 -40.17 -9.75 21.99
CA LEU A 151 -39.14 -8.82 21.54
C LEU A 151 -39.51 -7.36 21.85
N PHE A 152 -40.79 -6.99 21.69
CA PHE A 152 -41.30 -5.68 22.09
C PHE A 152 -41.17 -5.44 23.60
N LEU A 153 -41.58 -6.41 24.43
CA LEU A 153 -41.45 -6.31 25.89
C LEU A 153 -39.99 -6.26 26.35
N LEU A 154 -39.06 -6.88 25.61
CA LEU A 154 -37.61 -6.82 25.89
C LEU A 154 -36.98 -5.49 25.47
N LEU A 155 -37.44 -4.88 24.38
CA LEU A 155 -36.85 -3.66 23.82
C LEU A 155 -37.47 -2.36 24.37
N LEU A 156 -38.70 -2.40 24.89
CA LEU A 156 -39.39 -1.23 25.42
C LEU A 156 -38.66 -0.52 26.59
N PRO A 157 -38.07 -1.24 27.58
CA PRO A 157 -37.30 -0.59 28.65
C PRO A 157 -36.03 0.07 28.13
N LEU A 158 -35.36 -0.55 27.15
CA LEU A 158 -34.15 -0.02 26.51
C LEU A 158 -34.46 1.27 25.75
N PHE A 159 -35.60 1.32 25.06
CA PHE A 159 -36.08 2.48 24.33
C PHE A 159 -36.46 3.64 25.27
N LEU A 160 -37.17 3.35 26.37
CA LEU A 160 -37.50 4.35 27.40
C LEU A 160 -36.26 4.93 28.06
N LEU A 161 -35.24 4.10 28.31
CA LEU A 161 -33.94 4.55 28.84
C LEU A 161 -33.22 5.47 27.85
N LEU A 162 -33.18 5.10 26.57
CA LEU A 162 -32.54 5.89 25.52
C LEU A 162 -33.24 7.26 25.35
N PHE A 163 -34.57 7.27 25.41
CA PHE A 163 -35.37 8.48 25.36
C PHE A 163 -35.12 9.39 26.57
N LEU A 164 -35.04 8.82 27.78
CA LEU A 164 -34.76 9.59 29.00
C LEU A 164 -33.34 10.18 28.98
N LEU A 165 -32.35 9.42 28.50
CA LEU A 165 -30.98 9.89 28.30
C LEU A 165 -30.89 11.02 27.26
N LEU A 166 -31.64 10.92 26.16
CA LEU A 166 -31.70 11.98 25.15
C LEU A 166 -32.32 13.25 25.73
N LEU A 167 -33.36 13.12 26.57
CA LEU A 167 -34.02 14.24 27.22
C LEU A 167 -33.11 14.91 28.26
N LEU A 168 -32.34 14.12 29.02
CA LEU A 168 -31.28 14.59 29.92
C LEU A 168 -30.14 15.30 29.17
N LEU A 169 -29.71 14.77 28.03
CA LEU A 169 -28.67 15.36 27.19
C LEU A 169 -29.13 16.70 26.62
N LEU A 170 -30.37 16.78 26.12
CA LEU A 170 -30.99 18.03 25.69
C LEU A 170 -31.06 19.03 26.86
N LEU A 171 -31.43 18.58 28.05
CA LEU A 171 -31.47 19.44 29.24
C LEU A 171 -30.09 19.99 29.63
N PHE A 172 -29.05 19.17 29.50
CA PHE A 172 -27.65 19.56 29.72
C PHE A 172 -27.14 20.56 28.68
N LEU A 173 -27.57 20.42 27.42
CA LEU A 173 -27.23 21.33 26.33
C LEU A 173 -27.93 22.69 26.45
N PHE A 174 -29.03 22.78 27.20
CA PHE A 174 -29.79 24.02 27.42
C PHE A 174 -29.55 24.69 28.79
N LEU A 175 -28.66 24.14 29.64
CA LEU A 175 -28.19 24.77 30.87
C LEU A 175 -26.82 25.44 30.61
N PRO A 176 -26.66 26.76 30.80
CA PRO A 176 -25.36 27.41 30.61
C PRO A 176 -24.34 26.89 31.64
N SER A 177 -23.19 26.42 31.14
CA SER A 177 -22.10 25.87 31.92
C SER A 177 -21.54 26.93 32.89
N PHE A 178 -21.71 26.71 34.20
CA PHE A 178 -20.89 27.39 35.21
C PHE A 178 -19.47 26.83 35.12
N SER A 179 -18.57 27.55 34.44
CA SER A 179 -17.14 27.24 34.42
C SER A 179 -16.51 27.65 35.75
N SER A 180 -16.02 26.69 36.51
CA SER A 180 -15.13 26.87 37.65
C SER A 180 -13.72 27.25 37.16
N SER A 181 -13.40 28.53 37.20
CA SER A 181 -12.01 29.03 37.13
C SER A 181 -11.43 29.06 38.54
N SER A 182 -10.57 28.10 38.86
CA SER A 182 -9.73 28.14 40.05
C SER A 182 -8.57 29.12 39.81
N CYS A 183 -8.74 30.38 40.23
CA CYS A 183 -7.64 31.32 40.37
C CYS A 183 -7.02 31.25 41.77
N SER A 184 -5.71 31.27 41.75
CA SER A 184 -4.73 31.31 42.83
C SER A 184 -5.11 32.22 44.01
N PHE A 185 -4.94 31.67 45.20
CA PHE A 185 -4.96 32.40 46.47
C PHE A 185 -3.71 33.29 46.57
N SER A 186 -3.88 34.62 46.53
CA SER A 186 -2.92 35.53 47.16
C SER A 186 -3.63 36.72 47.80
N SER A 187 -3.34 36.88 49.10
CA SER A 187 -3.31 38.12 49.88
C SER A 187 -4.60 38.93 50.10
N SER A 188 -5.11 38.75 51.33
CA SER A 188 -5.30 39.82 52.33
C SER A 188 -6.36 40.92 52.11
N CYS A 189 -7.35 40.87 52.99
CA CYS A 189 -8.19 41.94 53.48
C CYS A 189 -7.47 43.30 53.56
N SER A 190 -8.14 44.39 53.18
CA SER A 190 -8.89 45.21 54.17
C SER A 190 -9.38 46.55 53.59
N SER A 191 -10.55 46.95 54.09
CA SER A 191 -10.93 48.34 54.42
C SER A 191 -11.68 49.23 53.41
N PHE A 192 -12.93 49.56 53.82
CA PHE A 192 -13.55 50.90 53.87
C PHE A 192 -13.83 51.63 52.53
N SER A 193 -15.12 51.75 52.14
CA SER A 193 -15.98 52.95 52.31
C SER A 193 -15.43 54.20 51.60
N SER A 194 -16.15 55.04 50.86
CA SER A 194 -17.58 55.25 50.63
C SER A 194 -17.69 56.40 49.60
N SER A 195 -18.89 56.56 49.02
CA SER A 195 -19.52 57.86 48.70
C SER A 195 -19.10 58.74 47.50
N PHE A 196 -20.14 59.06 46.72
CA PHE A 196 -20.54 60.36 46.12
C PHE A 196 -19.94 60.84 44.77
N SER A 197 -20.81 60.72 43.75
CA SER A 197 -21.40 61.79 42.90
C SER A 197 -20.56 62.63 41.92
N SER A 198 -21.01 62.50 40.66
CA SER A 198 -21.46 63.54 39.71
C SER A 198 -20.48 64.48 38.97
N SER A 199 -20.68 64.44 37.64
CA SER A 199 -20.72 65.52 36.64
C SER A 199 -19.43 66.15 36.07
N SER A 200 -19.41 66.10 34.72
CA SER A 200 -18.62 66.74 33.65
C SER A 200 -18.41 68.28 33.80
N PRO A 201 -17.71 69.05 32.91
CA PRO A 201 -17.28 68.79 31.50
C PRO A 201 -15.97 69.47 30.96
N LEU A 202 -15.72 69.29 29.64
CA LEU A 202 -15.14 70.21 28.60
C LEU A 202 -13.60 70.43 28.40
N SER A 203 -13.14 69.97 27.21
CA SER A 203 -12.43 70.69 26.10
C SER A 203 -10.90 70.93 26.01
N LEU A 204 -10.41 70.78 24.75
CA LEU A 204 -9.36 71.50 23.97
C LEU A 204 -8.05 70.77 23.51
N LEU A 205 -7.70 71.06 22.23
CA LEU A 205 -6.68 70.57 21.26
C LEU A 205 -5.20 70.97 21.56
N PRO A 206 -4.14 70.49 20.84
CA PRO A 206 -3.58 71.13 19.59
C PRO A 206 -2.82 70.15 18.60
N PRO A 207 -1.92 70.53 17.63
CA PRO A 207 -2.22 70.67 16.18
C PRO A 207 -1.23 70.07 15.09
N LEU A 208 -1.68 70.07 13.79
CA LEU A 208 -1.01 70.23 12.43
C LEU A 208 0.21 69.34 11.97
N ALA A 209 0.19 68.42 10.97
CA ALA A 209 0.08 68.42 9.46
C ALA A 209 1.36 68.87 8.66
N PRO A 210 1.69 68.50 7.37
CA PRO A 210 0.94 67.83 6.24
C PRO A 210 1.81 66.83 5.34
N PRO A 211 1.64 66.62 4.00
CA PRO A 211 0.64 65.80 3.25
C PRO A 211 1.21 64.81 2.18
N ALA A 212 0.40 63.84 1.67
CA ALA A 212 0.15 63.51 0.23
C ALA A 212 -0.36 62.07 -0.10
N ALA A 213 -1.35 62.01 -1.01
CA ALA A 213 -1.74 60.96 -2.00
C ALA A 213 -2.47 59.64 -1.61
N ALA A 214 -3.59 59.36 -2.30
CA ALA A 214 -4.46 58.15 -2.31
C ALA A 214 -3.97 57.09 -3.37
N PRO A 215 -4.51 55.84 -3.56
CA PRO A 215 -5.87 55.25 -3.29
C PRO A 215 -5.83 53.71 -2.90
N PRO A 216 -6.81 52.79 -3.13
CA PRO A 216 -8.28 52.82 -3.24
C PRO A 216 -9.02 51.95 -2.14
N SER A 217 -10.35 51.87 -2.26
CA SER A 217 -11.41 51.36 -1.36
C SER A 217 -11.36 49.89 -0.84
N LEU A 218 -11.78 49.69 0.43
CA LEU A 218 -11.95 48.40 1.16
C LEU A 218 -13.44 48.09 1.51
N PRO A 219 -13.82 46.82 1.78
CA PRO A 219 -15.20 46.31 1.92
C PRO A 219 -15.80 46.48 3.34
N PRO A 220 -17.13 46.25 3.56
CA PRO A 220 -17.80 46.56 4.82
C PRO A 220 -17.57 45.49 5.92
N ALA A 221 -17.60 45.96 7.17
CA ALA A 221 -17.38 45.19 8.41
C ALA A 221 -18.58 44.28 8.83
N PRO A 222 -18.35 43.21 9.62
CA PRO A 222 -19.39 42.26 10.04
C PRO A 222 -20.23 42.76 11.23
N PRO A 223 -21.44 42.21 11.47
CA PRO A 223 -22.35 42.67 12.51
C PRO A 223 -22.00 42.15 13.92
N LEU A 224 -22.29 42.96 14.93
CA LEU A 224 -22.13 42.65 16.37
C LEU A 224 -23.10 41.56 16.86
N ALA A 225 -22.60 40.69 17.75
CA ALA A 225 -23.33 39.60 18.39
C ALA A 225 -24.29 40.09 19.51
N PRO A 226 -25.42 39.39 19.75
CA PRO A 226 -26.39 39.73 20.80
C PRO A 226 -25.94 39.30 22.21
N PRO A 227 -26.48 39.92 23.29
CA PRO A 227 -26.08 39.63 24.67
C PRO A 227 -26.61 38.27 25.17
N PRO A 228 -25.95 37.64 26.18
CA PRO A 228 -26.30 36.32 26.68
C PRO A 228 -27.63 36.31 27.48
N PRO A 229 -28.35 35.17 27.51
CA PRO A 229 -29.63 35.06 28.19
C PRO A 229 -29.49 35.00 29.72
N SER A 230 -30.47 35.56 30.44
CA SER A 230 -30.55 35.55 31.90
C SER A 230 -30.85 34.15 32.47
N PRO A 231 -30.27 33.77 33.64
CA PRO A 231 -30.49 32.46 34.24
C PRO A 231 -31.94 32.24 34.69
N LEU A 232 -32.41 30.98 34.62
CA LEU A 232 -33.76 30.57 35.00
C LEU A 232 -34.00 30.73 36.52
N PRO A 233 -35.23 31.08 36.96
CA PRO A 233 -35.55 31.26 38.37
C PRO A 233 -35.30 29.98 39.20
N PRO A 234 -34.75 30.06 40.43
CA PRO A 234 -34.40 28.90 41.26
C PRO A 234 -35.57 27.93 41.52
N LEU A 235 -36.80 28.47 41.55
CA LEU A 235 -38.02 27.68 41.76
C LEU A 235 -38.29 26.71 40.59
N LEU A 236 -37.98 27.12 39.36
CA LEU A 236 -38.20 26.33 38.15
C LEU A 236 -37.19 25.18 38.07
N LEU A 237 -35.94 25.42 38.48
CA LEU A 237 -34.89 24.40 38.56
C LEU A 237 -35.25 23.33 39.60
N LEU A 238 -35.79 23.73 40.75
CA LEU A 238 -36.25 22.81 41.79
C LEU A 238 -37.42 21.94 41.29
N LEU A 239 -38.39 22.53 40.60
CA LEU A 239 -39.52 21.81 39.98
C LEU A 239 -39.05 20.79 38.93
N LEU A 240 -38.06 21.16 38.11
CA LEU A 240 -37.48 20.27 37.10
C LEU A 240 -36.74 19.07 37.73
N LEU A 241 -35.96 19.33 38.78
CA LEU A 241 -35.26 18.28 39.53
C LEU A 241 -36.25 17.32 40.21
N LEU A 242 -37.35 17.84 40.75
CA LEU A 242 -38.40 17.02 41.38
C LEU A 242 -39.15 16.16 40.35
N LEU A 243 -39.41 16.71 39.15
CA LEU A 243 -39.98 15.96 38.02
C LEU A 243 -39.05 14.85 37.54
N LEU A 244 -37.74 15.13 37.41
CA LEU A 244 -36.73 14.14 37.04
C LEU A 244 -36.63 13.02 38.08
N LEU A 245 -36.70 13.35 39.37
CA LEU A 245 -36.70 12.36 40.45
C LEU A 245 -37.95 11.46 40.38
N LEU A 246 -39.13 12.04 40.13
CA LEU A 246 -40.38 11.27 39.96
C LEU A 246 -40.32 10.33 38.75
N LEU A 247 -39.80 10.81 37.61
CA LEU A 247 -39.61 9.99 36.40
C LEU A 247 -38.61 8.85 36.63
N PHE A 248 -37.53 9.12 37.38
CA PHE A 248 -36.55 8.10 37.74
C PHE A 248 -37.16 7.02 38.65
N LEU A 249 -37.92 7.43 39.69
CA LEU A 249 -38.62 6.49 40.57
C LEU A 249 -39.66 5.65 39.82
N PHE A 250 -40.39 6.26 38.88
CA PHE A 250 -41.34 5.56 38.02
C PHE A 250 -40.67 4.52 37.11
N PHE A 251 -39.51 4.86 36.54
CA PHE A 251 -38.70 3.91 35.77
C PHE A 251 -38.23 2.73 36.63
N LEU A 252 -37.78 3.00 37.86
CA LEU A 252 -37.32 1.96 38.78
C LEU A 252 -38.44 0.99 39.16
N LEU A 253 -39.67 1.50 39.32
CA LEU A 253 -40.87 0.69 39.55
C LEU A 253 -41.18 -0.22 38.35
N LEU A 254 -41.11 0.31 37.12
CA LEU A 254 -41.32 -0.47 35.89
C LEU A 254 -40.27 -1.58 35.72
N LEU A 255 -39.00 -1.29 36.05
CA LEU A 255 -37.93 -2.28 36.02
C LEU A 255 -38.17 -3.40 37.03
N LEU A 256 -38.61 -3.06 38.25
CA LEU A 256 -38.98 -4.03 39.29
C LEU A 256 -40.15 -4.92 38.85
N LEU A 257 -41.17 -4.32 38.23
CA LEU A 257 -42.32 -5.04 37.68
C LEU A 257 -41.90 -6.00 36.55
N PHE A 258 -40.99 -5.56 35.68
CA PHE A 258 -40.43 -6.38 34.60
C PHE A 258 -39.65 -7.58 35.14
N LEU A 259 -38.77 -7.37 36.13
CA LEU A 259 -38.01 -8.44 36.78
C LEU A 259 -38.93 -9.44 37.47
N LEU A 260 -40.02 -8.97 38.10
CA LEU A 260 -41.04 -9.84 38.70
C LEU A 260 -41.73 -10.73 37.63
N VAL A 261 -42.09 -10.16 36.48
CA VAL A 261 -42.70 -10.91 35.37
C VAL A 261 -41.71 -11.94 34.81
N LEU A 262 -40.42 -11.59 34.70
CA LEU A 262 -39.38 -12.50 34.23
C LEU A 262 -39.15 -13.66 35.21
N LEU A 263 -39.16 -13.37 36.51
CA LEU A 263 -39.08 -14.38 37.58
C LEU A 263 -40.27 -15.34 37.53
N LEU A 264 -41.48 -14.81 37.35
CA LEU A 264 -42.69 -15.63 37.21
C LEU A 264 -42.64 -16.50 35.94
N LEU A 265 -42.16 -15.97 34.81
CA LEU A 265 -41.96 -16.76 33.59
C LEU A 265 -40.97 -17.91 33.80
N PHE A 266 -39.87 -17.67 34.53
CA PHE A 266 -38.90 -18.71 34.86
C PHE A 266 -39.45 -19.78 35.81
N LEU A 267 -40.36 -19.43 36.71
CA LEU A 267 -40.97 -20.37 37.67
C LEU A 267 -42.06 -21.27 37.05
N PHE A 268 -42.67 -20.87 35.92
CA PHE A 268 -43.82 -21.57 35.32
C PHE A 268 -43.55 -22.26 33.96
N LEU A 269 -42.30 -22.27 33.47
CA LEU A 269 -41.93 -23.00 32.25
C LEU A 269 -41.37 -24.41 32.60
N PRO A 270 -42.04 -25.51 32.21
CA PRO A 270 -41.58 -26.86 32.53
C PRO A 270 -40.36 -27.23 31.67
N LEU A 271 -39.25 -27.59 32.33
CA LEU A 271 -38.08 -28.20 31.69
C LEU A 271 -38.43 -29.61 31.20
N SER A 272 -38.53 -29.80 29.88
CA SER A 272 -38.57 -31.12 29.24
C SER A 272 -37.24 -31.38 28.50
N PRO A 273 -36.68 -32.62 28.53
CA PRO A 273 -35.37 -32.91 27.97
C PRO A 273 -35.39 -32.98 26.44
N LEU A 274 -34.39 -32.37 25.79
CA LEU A 274 -34.19 -32.40 24.34
C LEU A 274 -33.79 -33.80 23.85
N ALA A 275 -34.51 -34.30 22.83
CA ALA A 275 -34.11 -35.45 22.03
C ALA A 275 -33.13 -35.04 20.90
N PRO A 276 -32.23 -35.93 20.44
CA PRO A 276 -31.22 -35.59 19.42
C PRO A 276 -31.81 -35.50 18.00
N PRO A 277 -31.17 -34.76 17.07
CA PRO A 277 -31.70 -34.50 15.73
C PRO A 277 -31.52 -35.70 14.77
N PRO A 278 -32.37 -35.84 13.73
CA PRO A 278 -32.24 -36.89 12.74
C PRO A 278 -31.22 -36.53 11.64
N ALA A 279 -30.59 -37.56 11.05
CA ALA A 279 -29.62 -37.45 9.96
C ALA A 279 -30.28 -37.10 8.60
N PRO A 280 -29.57 -36.43 7.66
CA PRO A 280 -30.13 -36.02 6.38
C PRO A 280 -30.14 -37.15 5.35
N SER A 281 -31.27 -37.33 4.67
CA SER A 281 -31.46 -38.20 3.50
C SER A 281 -31.36 -37.40 2.19
N PHE A 282 -30.57 -37.90 1.24
CA PHE A 282 -30.49 -37.36 -0.14
C PHE A 282 -31.45 -38.10 -1.07
N PRO A 283 -32.11 -37.43 -2.04
CA PRO A 283 -32.90 -38.09 -3.06
C PRO A 283 -32.05 -38.39 -4.31
N LEU A 284 -32.04 -39.66 -4.73
CA LEU A 284 -31.56 -40.10 -6.05
C LEU A 284 -32.75 -40.18 -7.03
N SER A 285 -32.55 -39.70 -8.26
CA SER A 285 -33.44 -39.96 -9.40
C SER A 285 -32.75 -40.84 -10.45
N PRO A 286 -33.48 -41.65 -11.25
CA PRO A 286 -32.95 -42.81 -11.96
C PRO A 286 -32.72 -42.59 -13.46
N LEU A 287 -31.81 -43.36 -14.06
CA LEU A 287 -31.72 -43.59 -15.51
C LEU A 287 -31.41 -45.08 -15.83
N PRO A 288 -31.76 -45.58 -17.03
CA PRO A 288 -32.26 -46.94 -17.24
C PRO A 288 -31.21 -47.96 -17.72
N ALA A 289 -31.61 -49.23 -17.63
CA ALA A 289 -30.84 -50.43 -17.93
C ALA A 289 -30.71 -50.76 -19.42
N ALA A 290 -29.59 -51.38 -19.82
CA ALA A 290 -29.52 -52.32 -20.95
C ALA A 290 -28.32 -53.29 -20.85
N SER A 291 -28.66 -54.59 -20.70
CA SER A 291 -28.04 -55.82 -21.25
C SER A 291 -26.53 -56.08 -21.22
N ALA A 292 -26.16 -57.15 -20.49
CA ALA A 292 -24.98 -58.00 -20.72
C ALA A 292 -25.19 -58.97 -21.90
N PRO A 293 -24.12 -59.55 -22.47
CA PRO A 293 -23.83 -60.97 -22.18
C PRO A 293 -22.33 -61.28 -21.97
N SER A 294 -22.05 -62.58 -21.77
CA SER A 294 -21.10 -63.19 -20.85
C SER A 294 -19.85 -63.86 -21.48
N HIS A 295 -18.94 -64.28 -20.57
CA HIS A 295 -17.83 -65.27 -20.65
C HIS A 295 -16.44 -64.71 -21.07
N SER A 296 -15.30 -65.03 -20.43
CA SER A 296 -14.91 -66.06 -19.45
C SER A 296 -13.49 -65.83 -18.88
N ALA A 297 -13.27 -66.25 -17.61
CA ALA A 297 -12.05 -66.84 -16.99
C ALA A 297 -10.71 -66.06 -17.01
N THR A 298 -9.82 -65.95 -16.00
CA THR A 298 -9.57 -66.48 -14.62
C THR A 298 -8.41 -65.60 -14.02
N PRO A 299 -7.74 -65.91 -12.89
CA PRO A 299 -7.94 -65.37 -11.55
C PRO A 299 -6.84 -64.41 -11.02
N VAL A 300 -7.19 -63.74 -9.92
CA VAL A 300 -6.40 -62.83 -9.07
C VAL A 300 -5.24 -63.53 -8.34
N PRO A 301 -4.15 -62.80 -8.02
CA PRO A 301 -3.47 -63.00 -6.74
C PRO A 301 -3.39 -61.70 -5.91
N ALA A 302 -3.53 -61.89 -4.59
CA ALA A 302 -3.36 -60.91 -3.52
C ALA A 302 -1.99 -61.15 -2.81
N PRO A 303 -1.55 -60.36 -1.80
CA PRO A 303 -0.20 -59.79 -1.73
C PRO A 303 0.69 -60.30 -0.57
N CYS A 304 1.98 -59.89 -0.58
CA CYS A 304 2.92 -59.60 0.56
C CYS A 304 4.41 -59.73 0.10
N PRO A 305 5.48 -59.31 0.85
CA PRO A 305 5.57 -58.59 2.15
C PRO A 305 6.67 -57.46 2.22
N PRO A 306 6.85 -56.77 3.36
CA PRO A 306 8.01 -55.91 3.67
C PRO A 306 9.19 -56.69 4.29
N PRO A 307 10.41 -56.12 4.40
CA PRO A 307 11.56 -56.82 4.99
C PRO A 307 11.65 -56.66 6.51
N THR A 308 12.07 -57.76 7.16
CA THR A 308 12.23 -57.98 8.60
C THR A 308 13.66 -57.74 9.10
N ALA A 309 13.76 -57.33 10.36
CA ALA A 309 14.96 -57.29 11.19
C ALA A 309 15.20 -58.63 11.94
N ALA A 310 16.45 -58.93 12.31
CA ALA A 310 16.82 -59.85 13.41
C ALA A 310 18.33 -59.75 13.80
N PRO A 311 18.74 -60.18 15.03
CA PRO A 311 19.77 -59.51 15.85
C PRO A 311 20.93 -60.40 16.38
N ALA A 312 21.93 -59.81 17.08
CA ALA A 312 22.31 -60.10 18.50
C ALA A 312 23.77 -59.67 18.89
N ALA A 313 23.87 -59.00 20.06
CA ALA A 313 24.90 -58.91 21.14
C ALA A 313 26.39 -59.27 20.88
N SER A 314 27.45 -58.70 21.50
CA SER A 314 27.74 -57.93 22.74
C SER A 314 29.17 -57.34 22.60
N SER A 315 29.54 -56.19 23.17
CA SER A 315 30.22 -56.09 24.48
C SER A 315 30.68 -54.65 24.74
N SER A 316 30.73 -54.30 26.02
CA SER A 316 31.07 -53.01 26.64
C SER A 316 32.57 -52.73 26.77
N SER A 317 33.02 -51.47 26.69
CA SER A 317 33.68 -50.72 27.78
C SER A 317 34.48 -49.47 27.32
N SER A 318 34.26 -48.38 28.06
CA SER A 318 35.20 -47.35 28.55
C SER A 318 36.10 -46.49 27.62
N SER A 319 35.88 -45.17 27.76
CA SER A 319 36.84 -44.10 28.11
C SER A 319 37.86 -43.54 27.10
N SER A 320 37.81 -42.20 27.03
CA SER A 320 38.91 -41.22 27.09
C SER A 320 39.84 -40.98 25.89
N SER A 321 39.80 -39.69 25.48
CA SER A 321 40.93 -38.77 25.31
C SER A 321 41.85 -38.84 24.09
N SER A 322 42.02 -37.63 23.56
CA SER A 322 43.29 -36.99 23.21
C SER A 322 43.86 -37.17 21.79
N SER A 323 44.02 -35.98 21.20
CA SER A 323 45.26 -35.44 20.64
C SER A 323 45.73 -35.93 19.27
N SER A 324 45.77 -34.91 18.39
CA SER A 324 46.98 -34.50 17.65
C SER A 324 47.42 -35.42 16.50
N SER A 325 47.99 -34.96 15.40
CA SER A 325 48.25 -33.64 14.85
C SER A 325 48.85 -33.88 13.46
N SER A 326 48.95 -32.80 12.69
CA SER A 326 50.09 -32.55 11.81
C SER A 326 50.22 -33.33 10.50
N SER A 327 50.08 -32.54 9.43
CA SER A 327 51.11 -32.37 8.39
C SER A 327 51.22 -33.49 7.35
N ARG A 328 51.58 -33.23 6.09
CA ARG A 328 51.82 -32.02 5.30
C ARG A 328 51.99 -32.55 3.87
N ARG A 329 51.53 -31.75 2.90
CA ARG A 329 52.15 -31.46 1.60
C ARG A 329 52.43 -32.59 0.59
N SER A 330 52.26 -32.15 -0.67
CA SER A 330 53.16 -32.34 -1.81
C SER A 330 52.59 -33.28 -2.89
N VAL A 331 51.93 -32.75 -3.94
CA VAL A 331 52.52 -32.13 -5.15
C VAL A 331 53.05 -33.16 -6.17
N ARG A 332 52.39 -33.20 -7.34
CA ARG A 332 52.90 -33.31 -8.73
C ARG A 332 51.84 -34.04 -9.58
N SER A 333 51.12 -33.38 -10.48
CA SER A 333 51.53 -32.77 -11.78
C SER A 333 52.06 -33.77 -12.80
N ARG A 334 51.37 -33.81 -13.95
CA ARG A 334 51.79 -34.05 -15.34
C ARG A 334 50.84 -35.08 -15.99
N SER A 335 50.33 -34.98 -17.21
CA SER A 335 50.35 -34.05 -18.34
C SER A 335 50.08 -34.91 -19.59
N ARG A 336 49.40 -34.34 -20.59
CA ARG A 336 49.43 -34.67 -22.04
C ARG A 336 48.40 -35.65 -22.64
N CYS A 337 47.44 -35.03 -23.31
CA CYS A 337 47.21 -35.02 -24.76
C CYS A 337 47.13 -36.35 -25.54
N ARG A 338 45.97 -36.58 -26.19
CA ARG A 338 45.86 -36.93 -27.63
C ARG A 338 44.40 -36.89 -28.12
N CYS A 339 44.14 -36.12 -29.19
CA CYS A 339 43.12 -36.40 -30.21
C CYS A 339 43.85 -37.10 -31.39
N PRO A 340 43.21 -37.90 -32.31
CA PRO A 340 42.21 -37.37 -33.27
C PRO A 340 41.14 -38.34 -33.86
N ALA A 341 40.15 -37.71 -34.53
CA ALA A 341 39.49 -38.07 -35.82
C ALA A 341 38.49 -39.25 -36.00
N THR A 342 37.21 -38.85 -36.15
CA THR A 342 36.20 -39.15 -37.22
C THR A 342 35.80 -40.58 -37.62
N ALA A 343 34.50 -40.91 -37.51
CA ALA A 343 33.55 -41.05 -38.65
C ALA A 343 32.11 -41.44 -38.18
N MET A 344 31.10 -40.72 -38.71
CA MET A 344 29.70 -41.10 -39.10
C MET A 344 28.97 -42.21 -38.30
N GLU A 345 27.75 -42.08 -37.76
CA GLU A 345 26.48 -41.59 -38.34
C GLU A 345 25.39 -41.60 -37.23
N SER A 346 24.53 -40.57 -37.16
CA SER A 346 23.07 -40.66 -36.95
C SER A 346 22.48 -39.28 -36.62
N CYS A 347 22.00 -38.60 -37.67
CA CYS A 347 21.03 -37.53 -37.54
C CYS A 347 19.65 -38.14 -37.31
N SER A 348 19.04 -37.94 -36.14
CA SER A 348 17.58 -37.87 -35.97
C SER A 348 17.17 -37.59 -34.53
N SER A 349 16.91 -36.33 -34.22
CA SER A 349 15.74 -35.88 -33.43
C SER A 349 15.90 -34.39 -33.11
N SER A 350 15.78 -33.56 -34.15
CA SER A 350 15.31 -32.19 -33.95
C SER A 350 13.91 -32.29 -33.36
N SER A 351 13.79 -32.15 -32.04
CA SER A 351 12.52 -31.89 -31.38
C SER A 351 11.95 -30.63 -32.00
N SER A 352 10.97 -30.81 -32.87
CA SER A 352 10.13 -29.74 -33.37
C SER A 352 9.50 -29.07 -32.16
N SER A 353 10.05 -27.93 -31.74
CA SER A 353 9.34 -26.97 -30.90
C SER A 353 8.12 -26.57 -31.70
N THR A 354 7.00 -27.26 -31.47
CA THR A 354 5.69 -26.80 -31.88
C THR A 354 5.54 -25.43 -31.26
N ALA A 355 5.71 -24.38 -32.07
CA ALA A 355 5.39 -23.01 -31.67
C ALA A 355 3.93 -23.05 -31.23
N ARG A 356 3.70 -23.11 -29.91
CA ARG A 356 2.38 -23.05 -29.30
C ARG A 356 1.79 -21.75 -29.83
N ARG A 357 0.71 -21.85 -30.63
CA ARG A 357 -0.08 -20.67 -30.98
C ARG A 357 -0.39 -19.94 -29.67
N PRO A 358 -0.15 -18.62 -29.57
CA PRO A 358 -0.57 -17.89 -28.39
C PRO A 358 -2.07 -18.16 -28.17
N PRO A 359 -2.49 -18.40 -26.92
CA PRO A 359 -3.90 -18.64 -26.65
C PRO A 359 -4.71 -17.47 -27.22
N PRO A 360 -5.90 -17.73 -27.80
CA PRO A 360 -6.74 -16.66 -28.30
C PRO A 360 -6.98 -15.65 -27.19
N ALA A 361 -6.89 -14.36 -27.50
CA ALA A 361 -7.17 -13.30 -26.54
C ALA A 361 -8.51 -13.59 -25.85
N PRO A 362 -8.58 -13.54 -24.51
CA PRO A 362 -9.79 -13.89 -23.79
C PRO A 362 -10.94 -13.00 -24.26
N ARG A 363 -12.14 -13.59 -24.36
CA ARG A 363 -13.38 -12.90 -24.75
C ARG A 363 -14.49 -13.22 -23.76
N GLY A 364 -15.58 -12.49 -23.86
CA GLY A 364 -16.76 -12.64 -23.02
C GLY A 364 -16.48 -12.37 -21.55
N TYR A 365 -17.19 -13.06 -20.68
CA TYR A 365 -17.12 -12.86 -19.23
C TYR A 365 -15.70 -13.01 -18.63
N ALA A 366 -14.80 -13.78 -19.26
CA ALA A 366 -13.42 -13.90 -18.81
C ALA A 366 -12.68 -12.56 -18.82
N VAL A 367 -12.98 -11.67 -19.78
CA VAL A 367 -12.40 -10.32 -19.87
C VAL A 367 -12.77 -9.49 -18.65
N THR A 368 -14.04 -9.53 -18.21
CA THR A 368 -14.51 -8.72 -17.07
C THR A 368 -14.01 -9.24 -15.72
N ARG A 369 -13.50 -10.47 -15.68
CA ARG A 369 -12.87 -11.09 -14.52
C ARG A 369 -11.35 -10.95 -14.48
N SER A 370 -10.74 -10.55 -15.59
CA SER A 370 -9.30 -10.33 -15.69
C SER A 370 -8.95 -8.88 -15.32
N PRO A 371 -8.26 -8.61 -14.19
CA PRO A 371 -8.00 -7.24 -13.76
C PRO A 371 -7.13 -6.42 -14.73
N HIS A 372 -6.24 -7.09 -15.47
CA HIS A 372 -5.35 -6.46 -16.45
C HIS A 372 -6.06 -6.08 -17.76
N LEU A 373 -7.21 -6.70 -18.06
CA LEU A 373 -8.01 -6.38 -19.26
C LEU A 373 -9.25 -5.54 -18.93
N ASN A 374 -9.82 -5.74 -17.75
CA ASN A 374 -11.10 -5.16 -17.41
C ASN A 374 -11.02 -3.64 -17.27
N LYS A 375 -11.73 -2.92 -18.15
CA LYS A 375 -11.92 -1.47 -18.06
C LYS A 375 -13.15 -1.05 -17.27
N GLY A 376 -13.93 -2.00 -16.75
CA GLY A 376 -15.21 -1.71 -16.10
C GLY A 376 -16.16 -1.02 -17.08
N MET A 377 -16.69 0.13 -16.70
CA MET A 377 -17.61 0.87 -17.58
C MET A 377 -16.91 1.82 -18.56
N ALA A 378 -15.57 1.83 -18.61
CA ALA A 378 -14.83 2.51 -19.67
C ALA A 378 -14.79 1.74 -20.99
N PHE A 379 -15.17 0.46 -21.02
CA PHE A 379 -15.31 -0.23 -22.30
C PHE A 379 -16.33 0.50 -23.18
N THR A 380 -15.92 0.88 -24.39
CA THR A 380 -16.78 1.51 -25.39
C THR A 380 -17.88 0.55 -25.84
N LEU A 381 -18.91 1.06 -26.54
CA LEU A 381 -19.95 0.17 -27.08
C LEU A 381 -19.36 -0.84 -28.08
N GLU A 382 -18.45 -0.39 -28.94
CA GLU A 382 -17.75 -1.22 -29.92
C GLU A 382 -16.92 -2.30 -29.24
N GLU A 383 -16.11 -1.96 -28.23
CA GLU A 383 -15.36 -2.93 -27.45
C GLU A 383 -16.28 -3.96 -26.79
N ARG A 384 -17.41 -3.51 -26.23
CA ARG A 384 -18.36 -4.44 -25.60
C ARG A 384 -18.95 -5.43 -26.60
N GLN A 385 -19.25 -4.98 -27.81
CA GLN A 385 -19.79 -5.84 -28.87
C GLN A 385 -18.72 -6.80 -29.38
N GLN A 386 -17.55 -6.30 -29.75
CA GLN A 386 -16.46 -7.13 -30.30
C GLN A 386 -15.92 -8.13 -29.26
N LEU A 387 -15.80 -7.73 -28.00
CA LEU A 387 -15.34 -8.61 -26.91
C LEU A 387 -16.44 -9.52 -26.35
N ASN A 388 -17.67 -9.47 -26.88
CA ASN A 388 -18.81 -10.28 -26.43
C ASN A 388 -19.20 -10.06 -24.95
N ILE A 389 -19.12 -8.82 -24.47
CA ILE A 389 -19.49 -8.43 -23.10
C ILE A 389 -20.66 -7.44 -23.03
N HIS A 390 -21.23 -7.06 -24.18
CA HIS A 390 -22.44 -6.24 -24.24
C HIS A 390 -23.60 -6.95 -23.49
N GLY A 391 -24.31 -6.21 -22.64
CA GLY A 391 -25.33 -6.75 -21.74
C GLY A 391 -24.81 -7.22 -20.37
N LEU A 392 -23.49 -7.44 -20.19
CA LEU A 392 -22.91 -7.81 -18.89
C LEU A 392 -22.59 -6.61 -17.99
N LEU A 393 -22.59 -5.40 -18.54
CA LEU A 393 -22.26 -4.15 -17.87
C LEU A 393 -23.43 -3.16 -17.99
N PRO A 394 -23.62 -2.25 -17.01
CA PRO A 394 -24.64 -1.21 -17.09
C PRO A 394 -24.51 -0.37 -18.38
N PRO A 395 -25.64 0.16 -18.92
CA PRO A 395 -25.66 0.88 -20.19
C PRO A 395 -25.15 2.33 -20.07
N CYS A 396 -24.01 2.53 -19.41
CA CYS A 396 -23.29 3.79 -19.37
C CYS A 396 -21.80 3.59 -19.68
N PHE A 397 -21.18 4.63 -20.21
CA PHE A 397 -19.80 4.64 -20.70
C PHE A 397 -19.07 5.79 -20.01
N LEU A 398 -18.04 5.47 -19.24
CA LEU A 398 -17.39 6.45 -18.36
C LEU A 398 -15.93 6.62 -18.75
N SER A 399 -15.44 7.85 -18.76
CA SER A 399 -13.99 8.09 -18.80
C SER A 399 -13.31 7.53 -17.55
N GLN A 400 -11.99 7.34 -17.62
CA GLN A 400 -11.22 6.89 -16.47
C GLN A 400 -11.35 7.87 -15.28
N ASP A 401 -11.39 9.18 -15.55
CA ASP A 401 -11.52 10.21 -14.50
C ASP A 401 -12.85 10.12 -13.74
N ILE A 402 -13.96 9.83 -14.43
CA ILE A 402 -15.26 9.61 -13.75
C ILE A 402 -15.22 8.33 -12.92
N GLN A 403 -14.48 7.31 -13.35
CA GLN A 403 -14.26 6.12 -12.54
C GLN A 403 -13.39 6.42 -11.30
N VAL A 404 -12.34 7.25 -11.43
CA VAL A 404 -11.53 7.74 -10.31
C VAL A 404 -12.42 8.48 -9.32
N LEU A 405 -13.23 9.44 -9.76
CA LEU A 405 -14.17 10.18 -8.91
C LEU A 405 -15.08 9.24 -8.10
N ARG A 406 -15.58 8.17 -8.73
CA ARG A 406 -16.39 7.17 -8.04
C ARG A 406 -15.61 6.44 -6.95
N VAL A 407 -14.36 6.06 -7.22
CA VAL A 407 -13.49 5.44 -6.21
C VAL A 407 -13.25 6.41 -5.06
N LEU A 408 -12.92 7.67 -5.35
CA LEU A 408 -12.70 8.72 -4.34
C LEU A 408 -13.92 8.91 -3.43
N LYS A 409 -15.14 8.97 -3.99
CA LYS A 409 -16.38 9.07 -3.20
C LYS A 409 -16.67 7.85 -2.33
N ASN A 410 -16.15 6.67 -2.70
CA ASN A 410 -16.22 5.49 -1.86
C ASN A 410 -15.07 5.43 -0.85
N PHE A 411 -13.93 6.02 -1.15
CA PHE A 411 -12.81 6.12 -0.22
C PHE A 411 -13.11 7.12 0.91
N GLU A 412 -13.64 8.29 0.57
CA GLU A 412 -13.95 9.39 1.50
C GLU A 412 -15.04 9.03 2.53
N ARG A 413 -15.99 8.16 2.17
CA ARG A 413 -17.06 7.73 3.10
C ARG A 413 -16.60 6.72 4.14
N LEU A 414 -15.47 6.06 3.91
CA LEU A 414 -14.96 5.05 4.83
C LEU A 414 -14.31 5.74 6.01
N THR A 415 -14.50 5.17 7.20
CA THR A 415 -14.09 5.78 8.47
C THR A 415 -12.78 5.22 9.01
N THR A 416 -12.29 4.10 8.47
CA THR A 416 -11.04 3.46 8.88
C THR A 416 -10.09 3.26 7.70
N ASP A 417 -8.78 3.31 7.96
CA ASP A 417 -7.77 3.06 6.93
C ASP A 417 -7.73 1.60 6.48
N LEU A 418 -8.09 0.66 7.36
CA LEU A 418 -8.21 -0.74 6.98
C LEU A 418 -9.32 -0.96 5.94
N ASP A 419 -10.48 -0.32 6.11
CA ASP A 419 -11.55 -0.40 5.11
C ASP A 419 -11.12 0.23 3.79
N ARG A 420 -10.37 1.34 3.85
CA ARG A 420 -9.78 1.99 2.67
C ARG A 420 -8.78 1.07 1.98
N TYR A 421 -7.95 0.34 2.73
CA TYR A 421 -7.06 -0.68 2.20
C TYR A 421 -7.84 -1.80 1.51
N ILE A 422 -8.88 -2.34 2.14
CA ILE A 422 -9.73 -3.40 1.55
C ILE A 422 -10.39 -2.89 0.25
N LEU A 423 -10.87 -1.65 0.21
CA LEU A 423 -11.41 -1.01 -0.99
C LEU A 423 -10.38 -0.98 -2.13
N LEU A 424 -9.15 -0.54 -1.84
CA LEU A 424 -8.08 -0.40 -2.82
C LEU A 424 -7.57 -1.76 -3.31
N MET A 425 -7.40 -2.76 -2.43
CA MET A 425 -7.05 -4.13 -2.83
C MET A 425 -8.14 -4.75 -3.71
N GLY A 426 -9.41 -4.57 -3.34
CA GLY A 426 -10.54 -5.01 -4.17
C GLY A 426 -10.63 -4.28 -5.52
N LEU A 427 -10.09 -3.06 -5.64
CA LEU A 427 -9.94 -2.34 -6.90
C LEU A 427 -8.79 -2.93 -7.74
N GLN A 428 -7.64 -3.22 -7.13
CA GLN A 428 -6.50 -3.88 -7.78
C GLN A 428 -6.89 -5.23 -8.37
N ASP A 429 -7.72 -6.00 -7.67
CA ASP A 429 -8.25 -7.30 -8.12
C ASP A 429 -9.42 -7.20 -9.12
N ARG A 430 -9.78 -5.98 -9.53
CA ARG A 430 -10.92 -5.74 -10.42
C ARG A 430 -10.53 -5.00 -11.69
N ASN A 431 -9.71 -3.96 -11.59
CA ASN A 431 -9.33 -3.08 -12.69
C ASN A 431 -7.96 -2.46 -12.37
N GLU A 432 -6.90 -3.09 -12.89
CA GLU A 432 -5.51 -2.79 -12.57
C GLU A 432 -5.11 -1.38 -13.00
N LYS A 433 -5.46 -0.98 -14.23
CA LYS A 433 -5.22 0.37 -14.75
C LYS A 433 -5.89 1.44 -13.90
N LEU A 434 -7.15 1.23 -13.50
CA LEU A 434 -7.86 2.18 -12.61
C LEU A 434 -7.25 2.22 -11.21
N PHE A 435 -6.81 1.08 -10.67
CA PHE A 435 -6.10 1.06 -9.37
C PHE A 435 -4.88 1.97 -9.40
N TYR A 436 -3.99 1.79 -10.38
CA TYR A 436 -2.79 2.62 -10.48
C TYR A 436 -3.10 4.06 -10.87
N LYS A 437 -4.15 4.32 -11.66
CA LYS A 437 -4.63 5.69 -11.93
C LYS A 437 -5.09 6.39 -10.63
N VAL A 438 -5.78 5.68 -9.74
CA VAL A 438 -6.17 6.23 -8.43
C VAL A 438 -4.94 6.51 -7.58
N LEU A 439 -4.01 5.54 -7.44
CA LEU A 439 -2.80 5.76 -6.64
C LEU A 439 -1.97 6.96 -7.14
N THR A 440 -1.79 7.07 -8.45
CA THR A 440 -0.99 8.14 -9.06
C THR A 440 -1.71 9.47 -9.16
N SER A 441 -3.03 9.51 -8.92
CA SER A 441 -3.77 10.79 -8.86
C SER A 441 -3.44 11.60 -7.60
N ASP A 442 -3.05 10.94 -6.51
CA ASP A 442 -2.65 11.55 -5.25
C ASP A 442 -1.81 10.54 -4.44
N ILE A 443 -0.54 10.43 -4.80
CA ILE A 443 0.34 9.40 -4.21
C ILE A 443 0.56 9.62 -2.71
N GLU A 444 0.58 10.87 -2.25
CA GLU A 444 0.73 11.24 -0.85
C GLU A 444 -0.44 10.72 0.00
N LYS A 445 -1.66 10.79 -0.55
CA LYS A 445 -2.87 10.28 0.12
C LYS A 445 -2.99 8.76 0.10
N PHE A 446 -2.61 8.09 -0.99
CA PHE A 446 -2.86 6.66 -1.16
C PHE A 446 -1.69 5.76 -0.76
N MET A 447 -0.45 6.22 -0.86
CA MET A 447 0.72 5.44 -0.48
C MET A 447 0.65 4.96 1.00
N PRO A 448 0.23 5.80 1.97
CA PRO A 448 0.11 5.35 3.35
C PRO A 448 -0.94 4.25 3.57
N ILE A 449 -1.92 4.14 2.66
CA ILE A 449 -2.98 3.14 2.71
C ILE A 449 -2.53 1.82 2.10
N VAL A 450 -1.93 1.84 0.89
CA VAL A 450 -1.51 0.60 0.21
C VAL A 450 -0.18 0.04 0.72
N TYR A 451 0.58 0.85 1.44
CA TYR A 451 1.84 0.48 2.06
C TYR A 451 1.90 0.97 3.51
N THR A 452 3.05 1.43 4.00
CA THR A 452 3.22 1.82 5.41
C THR A 452 2.49 3.13 5.71
N PRO A 453 1.73 3.21 6.82
CA PRO A 453 1.65 2.22 7.89
C PRO A 453 0.50 1.19 7.75
N THR A 454 -0.53 1.45 6.93
CA THR A 454 -1.78 0.66 6.95
C THR A 454 -1.58 -0.80 6.53
N VAL A 455 -0.63 -1.11 5.64
CA VAL A 455 -0.34 -2.49 5.23
C VAL A 455 0.10 -3.37 6.41
N GLY A 456 0.77 -2.81 7.42
CA GLY A 456 1.15 -3.55 8.62
C GLY A 456 -0.07 -3.97 9.43
N LEU A 457 -1.03 -3.06 9.62
CA LEU A 457 -2.31 -3.37 10.25
C LEU A 457 -3.09 -4.42 9.44
N ALA A 458 -3.10 -4.29 8.11
CA ALA A 458 -3.70 -5.28 7.23
C ALA A 458 -3.03 -6.65 7.35
N CYS A 459 -1.71 -6.72 7.56
CA CYS A 459 -0.99 -7.96 7.83
C CYS A 459 -1.38 -8.55 9.20
N GLN A 460 -1.49 -7.74 10.26
CA GLN A 460 -1.96 -8.25 11.57
C GLN A 460 -3.35 -8.87 11.49
N GLN A 461 -4.22 -8.33 10.61
CA GLN A 461 -5.58 -8.80 10.40
C GLN A 461 -5.76 -9.57 9.09
N TYR A 462 -4.69 -10.10 8.50
CA TYR A 462 -4.72 -10.59 7.12
C TYR A 462 -5.68 -11.76 6.94
N GLY A 463 -5.71 -12.72 7.87
CA GLY A 463 -6.65 -13.83 7.84
C GLY A 463 -8.13 -13.38 7.82
N LEU A 464 -8.45 -12.28 8.51
CA LEU A 464 -9.79 -11.68 8.52
C LEU A 464 -10.08 -10.87 7.24
N ALA A 465 -9.09 -10.10 6.78
CA ALA A 465 -9.18 -9.25 5.60
C ALA A 465 -9.06 -10.04 4.28
N PHE A 466 -8.66 -11.31 4.34
CA PHE A 466 -8.43 -12.16 3.16
C PHE A 466 -9.68 -12.25 2.27
N ARG A 467 -9.51 -11.99 0.97
CA ARG A 467 -10.59 -12.07 -0.03
C ARG A 467 -10.15 -12.88 -1.23
N ARG A 468 -9.40 -12.27 -2.15
CA ARG A 468 -8.78 -12.97 -3.29
C ARG A 468 -7.29 -13.15 -3.02
N PRO A 469 -6.74 -14.35 -3.27
CA PRO A 469 -5.30 -14.55 -3.14
C PRO A 469 -4.57 -13.71 -4.20
N ARG A 470 -3.49 -13.06 -3.77
CA ARG A 470 -2.52 -12.38 -4.64
C ARG A 470 -1.12 -12.79 -4.20
N GLY A 471 -0.27 -13.10 -5.17
CA GLY A 471 1.06 -13.65 -4.94
C GLY A 471 1.10 -15.17 -4.86
N LEU A 472 2.30 -15.69 -4.67
CA LEU A 472 2.59 -17.12 -4.59
C LEU A 472 3.04 -17.51 -3.18
N PHE A 473 2.45 -18.58 -2.66
CA PHE A 473 2.71 -19.11 -1.33
C PHE A 473 3.55 -20.37 -1.51
N ILE A 474 4.81 -20.31 -1.08
CA ILE A 474 5.74 -21.45 -1.16
C ILE A 474 6.05 -21.85 0.28
N THR A 475 5.87 -23.13 0.60
CA THR A 475 6.06 -23.61 1.97
C THR A 475 7.33 -24.45 2.10
N ILE A 476 7.77 -24.67 3.34
CA ILE A 476 8.85 -25.63 3.63
C ILE A 476 8.53 -27.06 3.17
N HIS A 477 7.24 -27.39 3.01
CA HIS A 477 6.78 -28.70 2.55
C HIS A 477 6.79 -28.85 1.02
N ASP A 478 7.01 -27.75 0.29
CA ASP A 478 7.10 -27.75 -1.17
C ASP A 478 8.55 -27.93 -1.68
N ARG A 479 9.51 -28.18 -0.78
CA ARG A 479 10.91 -28.42 -1.14
C ARG A 479 11.02 -29.59 -2.13
N GLY A 480 11.71 -29.36 -3.24
CA GLY A 480 11.83 -30.24 -4.40
C GLY A 480 10.80 -29.96 -5.50
N HIS A 481 9.87 -29.02 -5.29
CA HIS A 481 8.72 -28.79 -6.16
C HIS A 481 8.47 -27.32 -6.52
N ILE A 482 9.33 -26.37 -6.10
CA ILE A 482 9.12 -24.93 -6.36
C ILE A 482 9.00 -24.63 -7.85
N ALA A 483 9.82 -25.29 -8.70
CA ALA A 483 9.76 -25.13 -10.15
C ALA A 483 8.39 -25.49 -10.76
N THR A 484 7.64 -26.40 -10.12
CA THR A 484 6.26 -26.73 -10.53
C THR A 484 5.29 -25.66 -10.06
N MET A 485 5.44 -25.16 -8.83
CA MET A 485 4.57 -24.11 -8.28
C MET A 485 4.64 -22.82 -9.10
N LEU A 486 5.85 -22.43 -9.56
CA LEU A 486 6.02 -21.23 -10.38
C LEU A 486 5.26 -21.31 -11.71
N LYS A 487 4.97 -22.51 -12.24
CA LYS A 487 4.14 -22.68 -13.45
C LYS A 487 2.66 -22.39 -13.22
N SER A 488 2.21 -22.35 -11.96
CA SER A 488 0.85 -21.96 -11.58
C SER A 488 0.65 -20.45 -11.64
N TRP A 489 1.74 -19.66 -11.67
CA TRP A 489 1.64 -18.22 -11.89
C TRP A 489 1.23 -17.94 -13.34
N PRO A 490 0.20 -17.11 -13.59
CA PRO A 490 -0.36 -16.93 -14.93
C PRO A 490 0.54 -16.16 -15.90
N ALA A 491 1.52 -15.39 -15.40
CA ALA A 491 2.49 -14.70 -16.24
C ALA A 491 3.72 -15.58 -16.48
N ASP A 492 4.09 -15.76 -17.75
CA ASP A 492 5.30 -16.48 -18.13
C ASP A 492 6.56 -15.59 -18.06
N VAL A 493 6.38 -14.27 -18.09
CA VAL A 493 7.47 -13.29 -18.00
C VAL A 493 7.35 -12.53 -16.70
N VAL A 494 8.29 -12.77 -15.80
CA VAL A 494 8.46 -12.04 -14.53
C VAL A 494 9.87 -11.43 -14.55
N LYS A 495 9.97 -10.14 -14.23
CA LYS A 495 11.25 -9.42 -14.14
C LYS A 495 11.56 -8.94 -12.73
N ALA A 496 10.55 -8.87 -11.84
CA ALA A 496 10.71 -8.48 -10.45
C ALA A 496 9.96 -9.41 -9.50
N VAL A 497 10.65 -9.89 -8.48
CA VAL A 497 10.11 -10.68 -7.38
C VAL A 497 10.40 -9.95 -6.08
N VAL A 498 9.38 -9.76 -5.24
CA VAL A 498 9.57 -9.36 -3.85
C VAL A 498 9.19 -10.56 -3.00
N VAL A 499 10.12 -11.00 -2.16
CA VAL A 499 9.96 -12.18 -1.30
C VAL A 499 10.15 -11.80 0.16
N THR A 500 9.34 -12.39 1.04
CA THR A 500 9.49 -12.33 2.49
C THR A 500 9.24 -13.72 3.10
N ASP A 501 9.75 -13.97 4.30
CA ASP A 501 9.32 -15.10 5.15
C ASP A 501 8.41 -14.65 6.32
N GLY A 502 8.09 -13.35 6.38
CA GLY A 502 7.17 -12.76 7.35
C GLY A 502 7.68 -12.75 8.79
N GLU A 503 8.97 -13.01 9.02
CA GLU A 503 9.52 -13.14 10.39
C GLU A 503 9.70 -11.78 11.08
N ARG A 504 9.96 -10.72 10.31
CA ARG A 504 10.24 -9.39 10.86
C ARG A 504 9.48 -8.33 10.08
N ILE A 505 8.15 -8.44 10.03
CA ILE A 505 7.32 -7.37 9.47
C ILE A 505 7.56 -6.09 10.25
N LEU A 506 7.93 -5.02 9.54
CA LEU A 506 8.56 -3.84 10.11
C LEU A 506 7.77 -3.23 11.30
N GLY A 507 8.39 -3.25 12.49
CA GLY A 507 7.80 -2.75 13.74
C GLY A 507 6.74 -3.65 14.40
N LEU A 508 6.37 -4.77 13.75
CA LEU A 508 5.29 -5.69 14.15
C LEU A 508 5.78 -7.11 14.47
N GLY A 509 6.97 -7.49 14.00
CA GLY A 509 7.60 -8.77 14.30
C GLY A 509 7.09 -9.91 13.40
N ASP A 510 7.03 -11.12 13.97
CA ASP A 510 6.66 -12.32 13.22
C ASP A 510 5.15 -12.38 12.98
N LEU A 511 4.74 -12.20 11.72
CA LEU A 511 3.37 -12.35 11.27
C LEU A 511 3.17 -13.60 10.37
N GLY A 512 4.20 -14.43 10.21
CA GLY A 512 4.14 -15.65 9.41
C GLY A 512 3.60 -15.40 8.00
N CYS A 513 2.68 -16.27 7.57
CA CYS A 513 2.05 -16.18 6.25
C CYS A 513 1.22 -14.90 6.04
N ASN A 514 0.75 -14.26 7.12
CA ASN A 514 0.02 -13.00 7.02
C ASN A 514 0.90 -11.84 6.52
N GLY A 515 2.23 -12.02 6.50
CA GLY A 515 3.19 -11.07 5.92
C GLY A 515 3.08 -10.88 4.40
N MET A 516 2.30 -11.69 3.68
CA MET A 516 2.11 -11.56 2.22
C MET A 516 1.65 -10.15 1.78
N GLY A 517 0.96 -9.40 2.63
CA GLY A 517 0.58 -8.02 2.33
C GLY A 517 1.77 -7.12 2.00
N ILE A 518 2.96 -7.40 2.56
CA ILE A 518 4.16 -6.58 2.34
C ILE A 518 4.70 -6.71 0.89
N PRO A 519 5.00 -7.90 0.35
CA PRO A 519 5.35 -8.04 -1.07
C PRO A 519 4.32 -7.43 -2.02
N VAL A 520 3.03 -7.57 -1.72
CA VAL A 520 1.94 -7.00 -2.52
C VAL A 520 2.01 -5.47 -2.52
N GLY A 521 2.14 -4.85 -1.34
CA GLY A 521 2.26 -3.41 -1.18
C GLY A 521 3.51 -2.84 -1.85
N LYS A 522 4.68 -3.49 -1.67
CA LYS A 522 5.94 -3.09 -2.32
C LYS A 522 5.81 -3.10 -3.84
N LEU A 523 5.27 -4.17 -4.42
CA LEU A 523 5.09 -4.27 -5.88
C LEU A 523 4.02 -3.30 -6.41
N ALA A 524 3.05 -2.90 -5.59
CA ALA A 524 2.17 -1.80 -5.93
C ALA A 524 2.95 -0.48 -6.06
N LEU A 525 3.93 -0.22 -5.18
CA LEU A 525 4.80 0.97 -5.27
C LEU A 525 5.88 0.87 -6.36
N TYR A 526 6.37 -0.32 -6.69
CA TYR A 526 7.19 -0.54 -7.90
C TYR A 526 6.50 0.03 -9.15
N THR A 527 5.19 -0.17 -9.24
CA THR A 527 4.39 0.33 -10.36
C THR A 527 3.97 1.79 -10.16
N ALA A 528 3.42 2.15 -9.00
CA ALA A 528 2.89 3.50 -8.77
C ALA A 528 4.01 4.57 -8.74
N CYS A 529 5.17 4.25 -8.18
CA CYS A 529 6.30 5.16 -8.05
C CYS A 529 7.35 4.93 -9.16
N GLY A 530 7.69 3.67 -9.46
CA GLY A 530 8.74 3.33 -10.43
C GLY A 530 8.22 3.05 -11.84
N ARG A 531 6.90 2.97 -12.04
CA ARG A 531 6.27 2.59 -13.31
C ARG A 531 6.80 1.28 -13.90
N VAL A 532 7.21 0.34 -13.05
CA VAL A 532 7.48 -1.05 -13.46
C VAL A 532 6.14 -1.70 -13.87
N ASN A 533 6.16 -2.54 -14.92
CA ASN A 533 4.95 -3.22 -15.38
C ASN A 533 4.44 -4.23 -14.32
N PRO A 534 3.20 -4.08 -13.80
CA PRO A 534 2.67 -4.95 -12.74
C PRO A 534 2.52 -6.41 -13.16
N GLN A 535 2.39 -6.71 -14.47
CA GLN A 535 2.32 -8.09 -14.96
C GLN A 535 3.69 -8.79 -14.94
N GLU A 536 4.78 -8.03 -14.85
CA GLU A 536 6.15 -8.54 -14.74
C GLU A 536 6.59 -8.68 -13.26
N CYS A 537 5.67 -8.45 -12.32
CA CYS A 537 5.90 -8.46 -10.89
C CYS A 537 5.28 -9.69 -10.22
N LEU A 538 6.01 -10.33 -9.30
CA LEU A 538 5.56 -11.52 -8.57
C LEU A 538 5.80 -11.36 -7.05
N PRO A 539 4.74 -11.20 -6.24
CA PRO A 539 4.85 -11.23 -4.79
C PRO A 539 4.95 -12.68 -4.28
N VAL A 540 5.87 -12.95 -3.35
CA VAL A 540 6.11 -14.28 -2.79
C VAL A 540 6.19 -14.25 -1.27
N ILE A 541 5.60 -15.24 -0.61
CA ILE A 541 5.81 -15.57 0.80
C ILE A 541 6.44 -16.95 0.91
N LEU A 542 7.49 -17.07 1.71
CA LEU A 542 8.10 -18.34 2.10
C LEU A 542 7.59 -18.73 3.49
N ASP A 543 6.55 -19.57 3.55
CA ASP A 543 5.97 -20.01 4.82
C ASP A 543 6.73 -21.24 5.35
N VAL A 544 7.56 -21.00 6.37
CA VAL A 544 8.33 -22.04 7.07
C VAL A 544 7.79 -22.30 8.47
N GLY A 545 6.57 -21.83 8.77
CA GLY A 545 6.01 -21.74 10.12
C GLY A 545 6.11 -20.33 10.70
N THR A 546 5.67 -20.17 11.95
CA THR A 546 5.74 -18.89 12.70
C THR A 546 6.06 -19.14 14.17
N GLU A 547 6.83 -18.25 14.78
CA GLU A 547 7.07 -18.25 16.22
C GLU A 547 5.96 -17.55 17.00
N ASN A 548 5.04 -16.87 16.32
CA ASN A 548 3.96 -16.13 16.94
C ASN A 548 2.88 -17.06 17.52
N GLU A 549 2.89 -17.20 18.85
CA GLU A 549 1.94 -18.02 19.60
C GLU A 549 0.47 -17.60 19.44
N GLU A 550 0.20 -16.32 19.18
CA GLU A 550 -1.16 -15.84 18.94
C GLU A 550 -1.68 -16.37 17.61
N LEU A 551 -0.86 -16.30 16.55
CA LEU A 551 -1.21 -16.84 15.23
C LEU A 551 -1.36 -18.36 15.22
N LEU A 552 -0.49 -19.08 15.96
CA LEU A 552 -0.61 -20.54 16.06
C LEU A 552 -1.95 -20.98 16.68
N LYS A 553 -2.48 -20.18 17.62
CA LYS A 553 -3.75 -20.42 18.31
C LYS A 553 -4.96 -19.85 17.57
N ASP A 554 -4.77 -18.83 16.74
CA ASP A 554 -5.85 -18.17 16.01
C ASP A 554 -6.47 -19.12 14.97
N PRO A 555 -7.75 -19.53 15.08
CA PRO A 555 -8.39 -20.41 14.10
C PRO A 555 -8.50 -19.80 12.69
N LEU A 556 -8.34 -18.48 12.54
CA LEU A 556 -8.36 -17.78 11.25
C LEU A 556 -6.97 -17.64 10.61
N TYR A 557 -5.90 -18.03 11.30
CA TYR A 557 -4.57 -18.03 10.71
C TYR A 557 -4.49 -18.96 9.50
N ILE A 558 -3.98 -18.42 8.39
CA ILE A 558 -3.96 -19.06 7.06
C ILE A 558 -2.63 -19.75 6.73
N GLY A 559 -1.60 -19.60 7.57
CA GLY A 559 -0.29 -20.20 7.36
C GLY A 559 -0.08 -21.54 8.09
N LEU A 560 1.14 -22.05 8.02
CA LEU A 560 1.55 -23.28 8.69
C LEU A 560 1.51 -23.14 10.22
N ARG A 561 0.76 -24.04 10.87
CA ARG A 561 0.54 -24.06 12.33
C ARG A 561 1.63 -24.81 13.08
N HIS A 562 2.89 -24.46 12.82
CA HIS A 562 4.03 -24.95 13.59
C HIS A 562 5.12 -23.87 13.68
N LYS A 563 6.07 -24.10 14.58
CA LYS A 563 7.25 -23.26 14.78
C LYS A 563 8.13 -23.19 13.53
N ARG A 564 8.90 -22.12 13.38
CA ARG A 564 9.70 -21.90 12.17
C ARG A 564 10.76 -22.99 12.01
N VAL A 565 10.82 -23.60 10.83
CA VAL A 565 11.93 -24.47 10.45
C VAL A 565 13.18 -23.62 10.23
N ARG A 566 14.32 -24.09 10.77
CA ARG A 566 15.62 -23.39 10.77
C ARG A 566 16.74 -24.31 10.32
N GLY A 567 17.93 -23.73 10.13
CA GLY A 567 19.12 -24.49 9.80
C GLY A 567 19.12 -24.96 8.34
N PRO A 568 19.76 -26.11 8.04
CA PRO A 568 19.96 -26.54 6.66
C PRO A 568 18.68 -26.67 5.84
N GLU A 569 17.58 -27.12 6.44
CA GLU A 569 16.33 -27.28 5.70
C GLU A 569 15.74 -25.96 5.20
N TYR A 570 15.86 -24.89 5.99
CA TYR A 570 15.49 -23.54 5.57
C TYR A 570 16.42 -23.04 4.46
N ASP A 571 17.72 -23.29 4.61
CA ASP A 571 18.72 -22.84 3.65
C ASP A 571 18.54 -23.52 2.28
N ASP A 572 18.25 -24.82 2.27
CA ASP A 572 17.97 -25.60 1.07
C ASP A 572 16.70 -25.09 0.35
N LEU A 573 15.67 -24.71 1.10
CA LEU A 573 14.44 -24.13 0.54
C LEU A 573 14.74 -22.80 -0.18
N VAL A 574 15.50 -21.91 0.46
CA VAL A 574 15.84 -20.62 -0.14
C VAL A 574 16.78 -20.82 -1.34
N ASP A 575 17.72 -21.76 -1.28
CA ASP A 575 18.57 -22.11 -2.43
C ASP A 575 17.73 -22.59 -3.62
N GLU A 576 16.82 -23.54 -3.39
CA GLU A 576 15.90 -24.03 -4.42
C GLU A 576 15.02 -22.89 -4.97
N PHE A 577 14.55 -21.99 -4.11
CA PHE A 577 13.76 -20.84 -4.54
C PHE A 577 14.54 -19.95 -5.51
N MET A 578 15.78 -19.58 -5.17
CA MET A 578 16.62 -18.74 -6.01
C MET A 578 16.92 -19.42 -7.36
N GLU A 579 17.23 -20.71 -7.34
CA GLU A 579 17.47 -21.52 -8.54
C GLU A 579 16.22 -21.62 -9.41
N ALA A 580 15.06 -21.95 -8.82
CA ALA A 580 13.82 -22.17 -9.55
C ALA A 580 13.30 -20.88 -10.19
N VAL A 581 13.37 -19.74 -9.48
CA VAL A 581 12.97 -18.42 -10.00
C VAL A 581 13.84 -18.04 -11.20
N THR A 582 15.16 -18.11 -11.07
CA THR A 582 16.07 -17.72 -12.15
C THR A 582 16.13 -18.71 -13.30
N SER A 583 15.88 -20.00 -13.04
CA SER A 583 15.72 -21.01 -14.09
C SER A 583 14.47 -20.78 -14.94
N ARG A 584 13.36 -20.34 -14.32
CA ARG A 584 12.11 -20.07 -15.05
C ARG A 584 12.12 -18.71 -15.74
N TYR A 585 12.57 -17.66 -15.06
CA TYR A 585 12.41 -16.27 -15.51
C TYR A 585 13.71 -15.62 -15.99
N GLY A 586 14.84 -16.32 -15.88
CA GLY A 586 16.16 -15.86 -16.29
C GLY A 586 16.97 -15.22 -15.16
N MET A 587 18.29 -15.20 -15.34
CA MET A 587 19.25 -14.65 -14.36
C MET A 587 19.12 -13.14 -14.13
N ASN A 588 18.50 -12.42 -15.08
CA ASN A 588 18.22 -10.99 -14.96
C ASN A 588 16.94 -10.69 -14.16
N CYS A 589 16.20 -11.71 -13.71
CA CYS A 589 15.05 -11.50 -12.84
C CYS A 589 15.51 -10.92 -11.50
N LEU A 590 15.00 -9.73 -11.17
CA LEU A 590 15.29 -9.05 -9.92
C LEU A 590 14.58 -9.78 -8.77
N ILE A 591 15.33 -10.12 -7.73
CA ILE A 591 14.79 -10.73 -6.50
C ILE A 591 15.11 -9.81 -5.32
N GLN A 592 14.12 -9.10 -4.80
CA GLN A 592 14.22 -8.29 -3.58
C GLN A 592 13.80 -9.12 -2.36
N PHE A 593 14.66 -9.16 -1.35
CA PHE A 593 14.33 -9.68 -0.02
C PHE A 593 13.75 -8.55 0.85
N GLU A 594 12.69 -8.86 1.60
CA GLU A 594 11.97 -7.92 2.46
C GLU A 594 11.56 -8.57 3.79
N ASP A 595 11.67 -7.84 4.90
CA ASP A 595 11.13 -8.18 6.22
C ASP A 595 11.56 -9.58 6.75
N PHE A 596 12.78 -9.99 6.42
CA PHE A 596 13.44 -11.15 7.02
C PHE A 596 14.03 -10.76 8.40
N ALA A 597 14.24 -11.74 9.28
CA ALA A 597 14.97 -11.45 10.53
C ALA A 597 16.46 -11.14 10.29
N ASN A 598 17.02 -10.25 11.11
CA ASN A 598 18.42 -9.75 11.05
C ASN A 598 19.47 -10.79 10.65
N ALA A 599 19.47 -11.95 11.32
CA ALA A 599 20.47 -12.98 11.04
C ALA A 599 20.33 -13.56 9.61
N ASN A 600 19.11 -13.78 9.15
CA ASN A 600 18.84 -14.29 7.81
C ASN A 600 19.02 -13.21 6.75
N ALA A 601 18.52 -11.98 6.96
CA ALA A 601 18.63 -10.91 5.98
C ALA A 601 20.09 -10.67 5.54
N PHE A 602 21.01 -10.49 6.50
CA PHE A 602 22.44 -10.31 6.18
C PHE A 602 23.07 -11.55 5.54
N ARG A 603 22.78 -12.73 6.08
CA ARG A 603 23.37 -13.99 5.61
C ARG A 603 22.94 -14.30 4.18
N LEU A 604 21.65 -14.16 3.87
CA LEU A 604 21.10 -14.41 2.54
C LEU A 604 21.59 -13.35 1.54
N LEU A 605 21.61 -12.07 1.92
CA LEU A 605 22.19 -11.02 1.09
C LEU A 605 23.66 -11.32 0.76
N LYS A 606 24.48 -11.63 1.76
CA LYS A 606 25.90 -11.98 1.57
C LYS A 606 26.08 -13.20 0.68
N LYS A 607 25.21 -14.22 0.82
CA LYS A 607 25.26 -15.45 0.03
C LYS A 607 24.93 -15.20 -1.44
N TYR A 608 23.86 -14.43 -1.72
CA TYR A 608 23.29 -14.37 -3.08
C TYR A 608 23.67 -13.14 -3.91
N ARG A 609 24.14 -12.04 -3.29
CA ARG A 609 24.38 -10.74 -3.98
C ARG A 609 25.31 -10.79 -5.20
N ASN A 610 26.22 -11.75 -5.24
CA ASN A 610 27.20 -11.92 -6.33
C ASN A 610 26.88 -13.11 -7.26
N GLN A 611 25.73 -13.77 -7.05
CA GLN A 611 25.29 -14.93 -7.83
C GLN A 611 24.02 -14.61 -8.62
N TYR A 612 23.14 -13.80 -8.04
CA TYR A 612 21.84 -13.42 -8.60
C TYR A 612 21.70 -11.90 -8.70
N CYS A 613 20.70 -11.44 -9.46
CA CYS A 613 20.27 -10.06 -9.47
C CYS A 613 19.38 -9.80 -8.25
N THR A 614 20.00 -9.55 -7.09
CA THR A 614 19.27 -9.46 -5.81
C THR A 614 19.81 -8.36 -4.90
N PHE A 615 18.92 -7.85 -4.05
CA PHE A 615 19.23 -6.92 -2.97
C PHE A 615 18.22 -7.10 -1.83
N ASN A 616 18.50 -6.50 -0.67
CA ASN A 616 17.56 -6.42 0.45
C ASN A 616 17.24 -4.95 0.73
N ASP A 617 15.97 -4.58 0.73
CA ASP A 617 15.57 -3.17 0.88
C ASP A 617 15.73 -2.66 2.31
N ASP A 618 15.49 -3.50 3.33
CA ASP A 618 15.66 -3.16 4.74
C ASP A 618 17.11 -2.79 5.09
N ILE A 619 18.08 -3.41 4.43
CA ILE A 619 19.52 -3.14 4.58
C ILE A 619 19.95 -2.04 3.60
N GLN A 620 19.83 -2.29 2.29
CA GLN A 620 20.46 -1.44 1.25
C GLN A 620 19.57 -0.28 0.81
N GLY A 621 18.26 -0.48 0.74
CA GLY A 621 17.28 0.57 0.45
C GLY A 621 17.26 1.62 1.55
N THR A 622 17.14 1.18 2.80
CA THR A 622 17.21 2.05 4.00
C THR A 622 18.54 2.80 4.08
N ALA A 623 19.66 2.13 3.75
CA ALA A 623 20.96 2.79 3.67
C ALA A 623 20.97 3.93 2.65
N SER A 624 20.49 3.67 1.43
CA SER A 624 20.46 4.65 0.35
C SER A 624 19.62 5.87 0.71
N VAL A 625 18.40 5.68 1.22
CA VAL A 625 17.54 6.82 1.57
C VAL A 625 18.10 7.62 2.74
N ALA A 626 18.63 6.98 3.78
CA ALA A 626 19.23 7.69 4.91
C ALA A 626 20.46 8.50 4.48
N VAL A 627 21.33 7.93 3.64
CA VAL A 627 22.48 8.66 3.07
C VAL A 627 22.00 9.81 2.18
N ALA A 628 20.93 9.65 1.40
CA ALA A 628 20.36 10.74 0.61
C ALA A 628 19.94 11.93 1.49
N GLY A 629 19.26 11.64 2.61
CA GLY A 629 18.89 12.65 3.59
C GLY A 629 20.11 13.32 4.24
N LEU A 630 21.16 12.56 4.58
CA LEU A 630 22.41 13.12 5.10
C LEU A 630 23.08 14.04 4.07
N LEU A 631 23.20 13.61 2.82
CA LEU A 631 23.78 14.42 1.74
C LEU A 631 22.99 15.73 1.51
N ALA A 632 21.66 15.69 1.64
CA ALA A 632 20.84 16.89 1.62
C ALA A 632 21.08 17.78 2.86
N ALA A 633 21.19 17.17 4.05
CA ALA A 633 21.46 17.90 5.29
C ALA A 633 22.83 18.61 5.27
N LEU A 634 23.84 18.03 4.61
CA LEU A 634 25.17 18.65 4.45
C LEU A 634 25.11 20.01 3.72
N ARG A 635 24.13 20.21 2.84
CA ARG A 635 23.91 21.50 2.16
C ARG A 635 23.35 22.57 3.12
N ILE A 636 22.70 22.16 4.20
CA ILE A 636 22.21 23.05 5.27
C ILE A 636 23.33 23.37 6.25
N THR A 637 24.09 22.35 6.67
CA THR A 637 25.18 22.52 7.66
C THR A 637 26.44 23.15 7.06
N GLY A 638 26.61 23.10 5.73
CA GLY A 638 27.75 23.68 5.01
C GLY A 638 29.08 22.95 5.24
N ASN A 639 29.06 21.75 5.82
CA ASN A 639 30.23 20.93 6.13
C ASN A 639 30.24 19.63 5.30
N LYS A 640 31.32 18.84 5.40
CA LYS A 640 31.47 17.57 4.68
C LYS A 640 30.93 16.40 5.48
N LEU A 641 30.71 15.26 4.83
CA LEU A 641 30.34 14.04 5.53
C LEU A 641 31.47 13.61 6.48
N SER A 642 32.73 13.77 6.07
CA SER A 642 33.93 13.50 6.88
C SER A 642 34.05 14.32 8.17
N ASP A 643 33.28 15.41 8.31
CA ASP A 643 33.26 16.28 9.49
C ASP A 643 32.22 15.82 10.53
N GLN A 644 31.32 14.90 10.16
CA GLN A 644 30.26 14.43 11.03
C GLN A 644 30.76 13.39 12.04
N THR A 645 30.13 13.37 13.21
CA THR A 645 30.17 12.24 14.16
C THR A 645 28.75 11.71 14.29
N ILE A 646 28.55 10.45 13.91
CA ILE A 646 27.22 9.88 13.71
C ILE A 646 26.96 8.83 14.79
N LEU A 647 25.90 9.02 15.57
CA LEU A 647 25.47 8.08 16.60
C LEU A 647 24.18 7.40 16.17
N PHE A 648 24.21 6.07 16.10
CA PHE A 648 23.04 5.24 15.87
C PHE A 648 22.44 4.73 17.17
N GLN A 649 21.14 4.94 17.34
CA GLN A 649 20.33 4.16 18.28
C GLN A 649 19.72 2.97 17.53
N GLY A 650 20.29 1.79 17.78
CA GLY A 650 20.04 0.57 17.04
C GLY A 650 21.29 0.10 16.31
N ALA A 651 21.47 -1.22 16.23
CA ALA A 651 22.59 -1.86 15.53
C ALA A 651 22.12 -3.12 14.78
N GLY A 652 20.95 -3.02 14.14
CA GLY A 652 20.36 -4.07 13.30
C GLY A 652 20.65 -3.87 11.82
N GLU A 653 19.80 -4.46 10.96
CA GLU A 653 19.87 -4.35 9.49
C GLU A 653 20.05 -2.92 8.98
N ALA A 654 19.12 -2.04 9.35
CA ALA A 654 19.14 -0.65 8.93
C ALA A 654 20.42 0.08 9.37
N ALA A 655 20.78 0.03 10.67
CA ALA A 655 21.94 0.74 11.19
C ALA A 655 23.26 0.33 10.49
N LEU A 656 23.49 -0.97 10.36
CA LEU A 656 24.69 -1.50 9.72
C LEU A 656 24.71 -1.20 8.21
N GLY A 657 23.56 -1.29 7.54
CA GLY A 657 23.42 -0.89 6.13
C GLY A 657 23.78 0.58 5.92
N ILE A 658 23.14 1.48 6.69
CA ILE A 658 23.36 2.92 6.62
C ILE A 658 24.84 3.24 6.92
N ALA A 659 25.40 2.69 7.99
CA ALA A 659 26.78 2.94 8.38
C ALA A 659 27.79 2.51 7.31
N ASN A 660 27.61 1.33 6.70
CA ASN A 660 28.46 0.88 5.60
C ASN A 660 28.39 1.82 4.39
N LEU A 661 27.19 2.30 4.05
CA LEU A 661 27.04 3.22 2.92
C LEU A 661 27.58 4.63 3.22
N ILE A 662 27.50 5.09 4.47
CA ILE A 662 28.17 6.32 4.94
C ILE A 662 29.69 6.18 4.81
N VAL A 663 30.27 5.04 5.23
CA VAL A 663 31.71 4.79 5.07
C VAL A 663 32.10 4.88 3.60
N MET A 664 31.36 4.22 2.71
CA MET A 664 31.60 4.31 1.26
C MET A 664 31.46 5.73 0.72
N ALA A 665 30.50 6.52 1.21
CA ALA A 665 30.33 7.91 0.84
C ALA A 665 31.54 8.76 1.28
N MET A 666 32.04 8.57 2.50
CA MET A 666 33.25 9.23 2.99
C MET A 666 34.51 8.79 2.21
N GLU A 667 34.60 7.51 1.82
CA GLU A 667 35.68 7.01 0.94
C GLU A 667 35.64 7.69 -0.42
N LYS A 668 34.45 7.90 -0.98
CA LYS A 668 34.25 8.65 -2.23
C LYS A 668 34.66 10.12 -2.11
N GLU A 669 34.54 10.74 -0.93
CA GLU A 669 35.09 12.07 -0.62
C GLU A 669 36.62 12.07 -0.44
N GLY A 670 37.26 10.90 -0.36
CA GLY A 670 38.71 10.73 -0.17
C GLY A 670 39.14 10.41 1.27
N THR A 671 38.20 10.17 2.19
CA THR A 671 38.50 9.77 3.57
C THR A 671 38.86 8.27 3.62
N PRO A 672 40.01 7.87 4.20
CA PRO A 672 40.34 6.46 4.33
C PRO A 672 39.30 5.70 5.17
N LYS A 673 39.00 4.45 4.81
CA LYS A 673 38.02 3.59 5.49
C LYS A 673 38.12 3.65 7.02
N GLU A 674 39.33 3.44 7.55
CA GLU A 674 39.57 3.43 9.01
C GLU A 674 39.19 4.75 9.69
N ALA A 675 39.42 5.89 9.01
CA ALA A 675 39.05 7.20 9.52
C ALA A 675 37.53 7.43 9.42
N ALA A 676 36.90 6.97 8.34
CA ALA A 676 35.45 7.02 8.17
C ALA A 676 34.72 6.18 9.23
N THR A 677 35.17 4.94 9.46
CA THR A 677 34.60 4.03 10.48
C THR A 677 34.67 4.64 11.89
N LYS A 678 35.74 5.37 12.23
CA LYS A 678 35.90 6.06 13.52
C LYS A 678 34.91 7.21 13.76
N ARG A 679 34.22 7.69 12.72
CA ARG A 679 33.16 8.71 12.84
C ARG A 679 31.82 8.14 13.26
N ILE A 680 31.65 6.82 13.26
CA ILE A 680 30.35 6.16 13.42
C ILE A 680 30.32 5.37 14.72
N TRP A 681 29.30 5.61 15.53
CA TRP A 681 29.04 4.96 16.81
C TRP A 681 27.67 4.30 16.80
N MET A 682 27.52 3.18 17.52
CA MET A 682 26.27 2.42 17.52
C MET A 682 25.90 1.96 18.93
N VAL A 683 24.60 1.98 19.24
CA VAL A 683 24.03 1.50 20.50
C VAL A 683 23.05 0.37 20.19
N ASP A 684 23.11 -0.73 20.93
CA ASP A 684 22.09 -1.78 20.88
C ASP A 684 21.45 -2.01 22.25
N SER A 685 20.63 -3.07 22.38
CA SER A 685 19.94 -3.38 23.63
C SER A 685 20.88 -3.63 24.83
N LYS A 686 22.18 -3.87 24.59
CA LYS A 686 23.20 -4.04 25.63
C LYS A 686 23.97 -2.76 25.95
N GLY A 687 23.78 -1.69 25.18
CA GLY A 687 24.46 -0.40 25.34
C GLY A 687 25.32 -0.04 24.13
N LEU A 688 26.28 0.86 24.33
CA LEU A 688 27.26 1.31 23.33
C LEU A 688 28.11 0.13 22.83
N ILE A 689 28.34 0.06 21.53
CA ILE A 689 29.24 -0.93 20.91
C ILE A 689 30.68 -0.42 21.05
N VAL A 690 31.47 -1.13 21.84
CA VAL A 690 32.87 -0.80 22.14
C VAL A 690 33.76 -2.04 22.06
N LYS A 691 35.05 -1.83 21.84
CA LYS A 691 36.05 -2.88 21.68
C LYS A 691 36.13 -3.74 22.95
N GLY A 692 36.07 -5.07 22.78
CA GLY A 692 36.14 -6.02 23.89
C GLY A 692 34.82 -6.26 24.62
N ARG A 693 33.75 -5.55 24.26
CA ARG A 693 32.40 -5.80 24.79
C ARG A 693 31.93 -7.21 24.41
N SER A 694 31.29 -7.89 25.35
CA SER A 694 30.69 -9.19 25.05
C SER A 694 29.53 -9.09 24.04
N SER A 695 29.20 -10.20 23.38
CA SER A 695 28.03 -10.32 22.50
C SER A 695 28.01 -9.42 21.26
N LEU A 696 29.17 -9.21 20.63
CA LEU A 696 29.25 -8.57 19.32
C LEU A 696 29.14 -9.61 18.20
N THR A 697 28.51 -9.22 17.10
CA THR A 697 28.59 -9.96 15.84
C THR A 697 29.78 -9.42 15.04
N PRO A 698 30.34 -10.20 14.09
CA PRO A 698 31.46 -9.73 13.26
C PRO A 698 31.20 -8.38 12.58
N GLU A 699 29.95 -8.12 12.16
CA GLU A 699 29.54 -6.87 11.53
C GLU A 699 29.54 -5.69 12.52
N LYS A 700 29.23 -5.93 13.80
CA LYS A 700 29.27 -4.90 14.85
C LYS A 700 30.70 -4.63 15.32
N GLU A 701 31.57 -5.63 15.29
CA GLU A 701 32.98 -5.48 15.67
C GLU A 701 33.72 -4.45 14.81
N GLU A 702 33.32 -4.26 13.55
CA GLU A 702 33.90 -3.24 12.66
C GLU A 702 33.73 -1.81 13.20
N PHE A 703 32.64 -1.55 13.94
CA PHE A 703 32.34 -0.24 14.53
C PHE A 703 32.64 -0.18 16.05
N ALA A 704 33.33 -1.19 16.58
CA ALA A 704 33.65 -1.28 18.01
C ALA A 704 34.95 -0.51 18.33
N HIS A 705 34.78 0.74 18.77
CA HIS A 705 35.90 1.62 19.13
C HIS A 705 36.35 1.42 20.57
N GLU A 706 37.57 1.85 20.88
CA GLU A 706 38.05 1.91 22.26
C GLU A 706 37.33 3.04 23.00
N HIS A 707 36.45 2.66 23.93
CA HIS A 707 35.68 3.56 24.79
C HIS A 707 35.14 2.75 25.99
N GLU A 708 34.76 3.42 27.08
CA GLU A 708 34.07 2.78 28.20
C GLU A 708 32.69 2.22 27.79
N GLU A 709 32.29 1.10 28.39
CA GLU A 709 30.95 0.54 28.21
C GLU A 709 29.92 1.47 28.86
N MET A 710 28.95 1.92 28.06
CA MET A 710 27.87 2.80 28.51
C MET A 710 26.53 2.23 28.09
N LYS A 711 25.48 2.42 28.90
CA LYS A 711 24.14 1.88 28.61
C LYS A 711 23.07 2.96 28.43
N ASN A 712 23.15 4.05 29.19
CA ASN A 712 22.19 5.15 29.09
C ASN A 712 22.49 5.97 27.82
N LEU A 713 21.49 6.16 26.97
CA LEU A 713 21.63 6.89 25.72
C LEU A 713 21.95 8.38 25.95
N GLU A 714 21.43 9.00 27.01
CA GLU A 714 21.70 10.40 27.37
C GLU A 714 23.19 10.58 27.70
N ASP A 715 23.75 9.71 28.57
CA ASP A 715 25.17 9.74 28.92
C ASP A 715 26.06 9.52 27.69
N ILE A 716 25.66 8.60 26.80
CA ILE A 716 26.38 8.34 25.53
C ILE A 716 26.38 9.58 24.64
N VAL A 717 25.24 10.25 24.48
CA VAL A 717 25.10 11.48 23.69
C VAL A 717 26.00 12.58 24.26
N GLN A 718 26.03 12.76 25.58
CA GLN A 718 26.87 13.76 26.24
C GLN A 718 28.37 13.46 26.11
N SER A 719 28.76 12.18 26.18
CA SER A 719 30.15 11.75 26.04
C SER A 719 30.66 11.92 24.61
N LEU A 720 29.90 11.42 23.63
CA LEU A 720 30.32 11.38 22.22
C LEU A 720 30.08 12.70 21.47
N ARG A 721 29.14 13.53 21.93
CA ARG A 721 28.73 14.80 21.31
C ARG A 721 28.51 14.67 19.79
N PRO A 722 27.61 13.76 19.35
CA PRO A 722 27.40 13.52 17.93
C PRO A 722 26.83 14.75 17.22
N THR A 723 27.14 14.89 15.93
CA THR A 723 26.55 15.90 15.04
C THR A 723 25.26 15.39 14.39
N ALA A 724 25.16 14.07 14.21
CA ALA A 724 23.97 13.40 13.70
C ALA A 724 23.54 12.25 14.62
N LEU A 725 22.25 12.22 14.95
CA LEU A 725 21.62 11.18 15.75
C LEU A 725 20.59 10.43 14.89
N ILE A 726 20.77 9.12 14.71
CA ILE A 726 19.95 8.30 13.81
C ILE A 726 19.32 7.14 14.59
N GLY A 727 18.00 7.12 14.65
CA GLY A 727 17.19 6.13 15.35
C GLY A 727 16.60 5.10 14.41
N VAL A 728 16.87 3.82 14.68
CA VAL A 728 16.40 2.65 13.91
C VAL A 728 16.12 1.45 14.83
N ALA A 729 15.79 1.69 16.09
CA ALA A 729 15.67 0.64 17.12
C ALA A 729 14.22 0.21 17.41
N ALA A 730 13.23 0.88 16.82
CA ALA A 730 11.81 0.74 17.14
C ALA A 730 11.47 0.98 18.63
N ILE A 731 12.15 1.97 19.24
CA ILE A 731 11.93 2.40 20.62
C ILE A 731 11.32 3.81 20.59
N GLY A 732 10.00 3.87 20.69
CA GLY A 732 9.27 5.14 20.67
C GLY A 732 9.67 6.06 21.83
N GLY A 733 9.87 7.34 21.53
CA GLY A 733 10.24 8.36 22.53
C GLY A 733 11.66 8.23 23.08
N ALA A 734 12.55 7.50 22.41
CA ALA A 734 13.92 7.34 22.86
C ALA A 734 14.78 8.61 22.76
N PHE A 735 14.44 9.55 21.87
CA PHE A 735 15.07 10.86 21.81
C PHE A 735 14.30 11.81 22.71
N THR A 736 14.64 11.76 24.00
CA THR A 736 14.00 12.55 25.04
C THR A 736 14.26 14.05 24.84
N GLU A 737 13.48 14.90 25.51
CA GLU A 737 13.73 16.35 25.57
C GLU A 737 15.19 16.66 25.93
N GLN A 738 15.74 15.94 26.92
CA GLN A 738 17.12 16.13 27.35
C GLN A 738 18.12 15.84 26.22
N ILE A 739 17.96 14.70 25.52
CA ILE A 739 18.81 14.34 24.38
C ILE A 739 18.73 15.41 23.28
N LEU A 740 17.51 15.85 22.93
CA LEU A 740 17.28 16.83 21.87
C LEU A 740 17.91 18.18 22.21
N ARG A 741 17.78 18.64 23.47
CA ARG A 741 18.46 19.85 23.96
C ARG A 741 19.97 19.71 23.98
N ASP A 742 20.48 18.55 24.40
CA ASP A 742 21.92 18.28 24.45
C ASP A 742 22.54 18.35 23.06
N VAL A 743 21.98 17.64 22.06
CA VAL A 743 22.50 17.69 20.68
C VAL A 743 22.38 19.09 20.06
N ALA A 744 21.35 19.87 20.41
CA ALA A 744 21.21 21.26 19.99
C ALA A 744 22.17 22.23 20.69
N SER A 745 22.71 21.85 21.85
CA SER A 745 23.74 22.62 22.56
C SER A 745 25.14 22.37 21.97
N PHE A 746 25.38 21.17 21.43
CA PHE A 746 26.67 20.80 20.82
C PHE A 746 26.80 21.30 19.38
N ASN A 747 25.68 21.42 18.68
CA ASN A 747 25.63 21.67 17.25
C ASN A 747 24.74 22.88 16.93
N GLU A 748 25.18 23.72 15.98
CA GLU A 748 24.36 24.82 15.50
C GLU A 748 23.07 24.31 14.83
N ARG A 749 23.20 23.28 13.98
CA ARG A 749 22.11 22.62 13.24
C ARG A 749 22.22 21.09 13.44
N PRO A 750 21.71 20.51 14.54
CA PRO A 750 21.84 19.07 14.79
C PRO A 750 21.01 18.26 13.79
N ILE A 751 21.57 17.18 13.26
CA ILE A 751 20.84 16.26 12.37
C ILE A 751 20.16 15.18 13.22
N ILE A 752 18.84 15.04 13.12
CA ILE A 752 18.05 14.12 13.96
C ILE A 752 17.12 13.30 13.06
N PHE A 753 17.43 12.01 12.91
CA PHE A 753 16.65 11.08 12.08
C PHE A 753 15.92 10.07 12.96
N ALA A 754 14.58 10.12 12.98
CA ALA A 754 13.71 9.17 13.71
C ALA A 754 13.09 8.16 12.73
N LEU A 755 13.87 7.17 12.30
CA LEU A 755 13.54 6.33 11.14
C LEU A 755 12.70 5.08 11.48
N SER A 756 12.43 4.83 12.77
CA SER A 756 11.60 3.72 13.18
C SER A 756 10.14 3.88 12.76
N ASN A 757 9.51 2.79 12.29
CA ASN A 757 8.08 2.75 11.95
C ASN A 757 7.34 1.70 12.80
N PRO A 758 6.00 1.82 12.92
CA PRO A 758 5.16 2.97 12.51
C PRO A 758 5.41 4.21 13.39
N THR A 759 4.65 5.29 13.21
CA THR A 759 4.77 6.55 13.97
C THR A 759 4.84 6.35 15.49
N SER A 760 4.13 5.36 16.04
CA SER A 760 4.18 5.03 17.49
C SER A 760 5.52 4.46 17.97
N LYS A 761 6.44 4.16 17.05
CA LYS A 761 7.80 3.68 17.31
C LYS A 761 8.88 4.70 16.94
N ALA A 762 8.49 5.86 16.41
CA ALA A 762 9.45 6.93 16.11
C ALA A 762 10.15 7.41 17.38
N GLU A 763 11.46 7.61 17.30
CA GLU A 763 12.30 7.98 18.45
C GLU A 763 11.90 9.34 19.05
N CYS A 764 11.41 10.25 18.22
CA CYS A 764 10.68 11.46 18.60
C CYS A 764 9.78 11.89 17.43
N SER A 765 8.83 12.77 17.70
CA SER A 765 8.04 13.46 16.69
C SER A 765 8.79 14.66 16.09
N ALA A 766 8.32 15.11 14.92
CA ALA A 766 8.84 16.34 14.30
C ALA A 766 8.63 17.56 15.22
N GLU A 767 7.48 17.64 15.90
CA GLU A 767 7.15 18.75 16.79
C GLU A 767 8.07 18.78 18.01
N GLU A 768 8.31 17.65 18.66
CA GLU A 768 9.28 17.55 19.77
C GLU A 768 10.69 17.93 19.32
N CYS A 769 11.15 17.41 18.17
CA CYS A 769 12.45 17.75 17.62
C CYS A 769 12.58 19.26 17.40
N TYR A 770 11.65 19.89 16.67
CA TYR A 770 11.74 21.32 16.38
C TYR A 770 11.56 22.19 17.63
N LEU A 771 10.68 21.80 18.56
CA LEU A 771 10.47 22.53 19.82
C LEU A 771 11.73 22.53 20.69
N PHE A 772 12.30 21.36 20.94
CA PHE A 772 13.43 21.21 21.87
C PHE A 772 14.78 21.58 21.27
N THR A 773 14.84 21.77 19.95
CA THR A 773 16.01 22.31 19.23
C THR A 773 15.83 23.76 18.77
N GLU A 774 14.76 24.44 19.21
CA GLU A 774 14.47 25.85 18.87
C GLU A 774 14.42 26.11 17.36
N GLY A 775 13.86 25.17 16.60
CA GLY A 775 13.73 25.22 15.14
C GLY A 775 15.05 25.02 14.38
N ARG A 776 16.15 24.69 15.06
CA ARG A 776 17.47 24.47 14.44
C ARG A 776 17.71 23.03 13.99
N GLY A 777 17.01 22.06 14.60
CA GLY A 777 17.11 20.65 14.27
C GLY A 777 16.77 20.37 12.81
N ILE A 778 17.64 19.62 12.14
CA ILE A 778 17.42 19.11 10.79
C ILE A 778 16.80 17.72 10.92
N PHE A 779 15.50 17.64 10.69
CA PHE A 779 14.71 16.45 11.02
C PHE A 779 14.28 15.65 9.79
N ALA A 780 14.35 14.34 9.90
CA ALA A 780 13.67 13.40 9.01
C ALA A 780 13.16 12.20 9.80
N SER A 781 12.15 11.52 9.26
CA SER A 781 11.53 10.36 9.92
C SER A 781 11.14 9.26 8.95
N GLY A 782 10.96 8.04 9.45
CA GLY A 782 10.53 6.91 8.61
C GLY A 782 9.03 6.99 8.29
N SER A 783 8.23 7.42 9.26
CA SER A 783 6.78 7.58 9.16
C SER A 783 6.41 9.04 8.96
N PRO A 784 5.29 9.36 8.29
CA PRO A 784 4.93 10.75 8.01
C PRO A 784 4.53 11.49 9.31
N PHE A 785 4.87 12.78 9.37
CA PHE A 785 4.41 13.75 10.36
C PHE A 785 3.88 14.99 9.64
N ASP A 786 2.91 15.66 10.28
CA ASP A 786 2.34 16.91 9.76
C ASP A 786 3.37 18.06 9.77
N PRO A 787 3.18 19.10 8.94
CA PRO A 787 4.00 20.31 8.99
C PRO A 787 3.91 20.99 10.36
N VAL A 788 5.03 21.54 10.83
CA VAL A 788 5.15 22.20 12.13
C VAL A 788 5.39 23.69 11.94
N THR A 789 4.53 24.54 12.52
CA THR A 789 4.71 25.99 12.50
C THR A 789 5.38 26.46 13.79
N LEU A 790 6.54 27.08 13.64
CA LEU A 790 7.36 27.58 14.74
C LEU A 790 6.80 28.90 15.31
N PRO A 791 7.19 29.30 16.54
CA PRO A 791 6.79 30.58 17.13
C PRO A 791 7.21 31.82 16.32
N ASP A 792 8.25 31.71 15.49
CA ASP A 792 8.72 32.79 14.61
C ASP A 792 7.92 32.93 13.29
N GLY A 793 6.91 32.07 13.10
CA GLY A 793 6.03 32.06 11.93
C GLY A 793 6.53 31.21 10.76
N ARG A 794 7.73 30.61 10.83
CA ARG A 794 8.18 29.66 9.80
C ARG A 794 7.45 28.33 9.93
N THR A 795 7.05 27.76 8.80
CA THR A 795 6.49 26.39 8.74
C THR A 795 7.53 25.44 8.16
N LEU A 796 7.87 24.41 8.93
CA LEU A 796 8.77 23.35 8.51
C LEU A 796 7.98 22.12 8.09
N TYR A 797 8.45 21.46 7.03
CA TYR A 797 7.82 20.29 6.45
C TYR A 797 8.77 19.09 6.60
N PRO A 798 8.65 18.32 7.69
CA PRO A 798 9.58 17.23 7.99
C PRO A 798 9.57 16.18 6.87
N GLY A 799 10.74 15.90 6.32
CA GLY A 799 10.89 14.92 5.23
C GLY A 799 10.73 13.48 5.72
N GLN A 800 10.17 12.62 4.87
CA GLN A 800 10.07 11.18 5.13
C GLN A 800 11.21 10.42 4.44
N GLY A 801 12.12 9.84 5.22
CA GLY A 801 13.17 8.94 4.76
C GLY A 801 12.63 7.55 4.42
N ASN A 802 11.72 7.49 3.46
CA ASN A 802 11.03 6.28 3.04
C ASN A 802 11.78 5.56 1.91
N ASN A 803 11.98 4.26 2.03
CA ASN A 803 12.61 3.43 0.99
C ASN A 803 11.92 3.52 -0.39
N SER A 804 10.68 4.02 -0.43
CA SER A 804 9.92 4.33 -1.67
C SER A 804 10.63 5.34 -2.58
N TYR A 805 11.61 6.10 -2.10
CA TYR A 805 12.49 6.90 -2.97
C TYR A 805 13.54 6.09 -3.73
N VAL A 806 13.83 4.87 -3.28
CA VAL A 806 14.99 4.08 -3.73
C VAL A 806 14.54 2.90 -4.59
N PHE A 807 13.84 1.92 -3.99
CA PHE A 807 13.56 0.65 -4.66
C PHE A 807 12.83 0.79 -6.00
N PRO A 808 11.90 1.75 -6.23
CA PRO A 808 11.21 1.81 -7.52
C PRO A 808 12.15 2.23 -8.66
N GLY A 809 12.99 3.25 -8.42
CA GLY A 809 13.99 3.72 -9.39
C GLY A 809 15.11 2.71 -9.62
N VAL A 810 15.59 2.07 -8.55
CA VAL A 810 16.59 1.00 -8.64
C VAL A 810 16.05 -0.17 -9.46
N ALA A 811 14.85 -0.65 -9.14
CA ALA A 811 14.22 -1.74 -9.89
C ALA A 811 14.03 -1.38 -11.36
N LEU A 812 13.50 -0.19 -11.67
CA LEU A 812 13.32 0.26 -13.04
C LEU A 812 14.66 0.26 -13.81
N GLY A 813 15.72 0.82 -13.24
CA GLY A 813 17.04 0.86 -13.86
C GLY A 813 17.66 -0.52 -14.09
N VAL A 814 17.63 -1.36 -13.05
CA VAL A 814 18.13 -2.74 -13.08
C VAL A 814 17.43 -3.57 -14.16
N ILE A 815 16.10 -3.50 -14.21
CA ILE A 815 15.28 -4.23 -15.19
C ILE A 815 15.55 -3.70 -16.60
N ALA A 816 15.64 -2.37 -16.77
CA ALA A 816 15.80 -1.75 -18.09
C ALA A 816 17.14 -2.08 -18.76
N CYS A 817 18.27 -2.11 -18.03
CA CYS A 817 19.56 -2.49 -18.61
C CYS A 817 19.93 -3.97 -18.43
N GLY A 818 19.09 -4.74 -17.73
CA GLY A 818 19.38 -6.13 -17.36
C GLY A 818 20.66 -6.22 -16.53
N LEU A 819 20.75 -5.46 -15.45
CA LEU A 819 21.92 -5.48 -14.57
C LEU A 819 22.03 -6.86 -13.89
N LYS A 820 23.21 -7.48 -13.93
CA LYS A 820 23.40 -8.85 -13.40
C LYS A 820 23.44 -8.93 -11.88
N HIS A 821 24.09 -7.94 -11.24
CA HIS A 821 24.29 -7.88 -9.79
C HIS A 821 24.19 -6.42 -9.34
N ILE A 822 23.65 -6.20 -8.14
CA ILE A 822 23.43 -4.87 -7.57
C ILE A 822 24.49 -4.61 -6.50
N SER A 823 25.48 -3.79 -6.83
CA SER A 823 26.54 -3.40 -5.89
C SER A 823 26.08 -2.28 -4.95
N ASP A 824 26.79 -2.07 -3.84
CA ASP A 824 26.49 -0.96 -2.92
C ASP A 824 26.72 0.42 -3.57
N GLU A 825 27.53 0.48 -4.63
CA GLU A 825 27.72 1.69 -5.43
C GLU A 825 26.42 2.14 -6.12
N VAL A 826 25.55 1.20 -6.55
CA VAL A 826 24.23 1.54 -7.11
C VAL A 826 23.40 2.32 -6.09
N PHE A 827 23.44 1.91 -4.82
CA PHE A 827 22.70 2.55 -3.73
C PHE A 827 23.31 3.90 -3.33
N LEU A 828 24.64 4.05 -3.37
CA LEU A 828 25.29 5.34 -3.15
C LEU A 828 24.97 6.33 -4.28
N THR A 829 25.08 5.89 -5.54
CA THR A 829 24.69 6.70 -6.71
C THR A 829 23.21 7.08 -6.64
N THR A 830 22.34 6.17 -6.22
CA THR A 830 20.91 6.45 -6.01
C THR A 830 20.71 7.52 -4.94
N ALA A 831 21.43 7.44 -3.82
CA ALA A 831 21.36 8.43 -2.75
C ALA A 831 21.77 9.84 -3.22
N GLU A 832 22.80 9.93 -4.07
CA GLU A 832 23.23 11.17 -4.70
C GLU A 832 22.21 11.75 -5.69
N VAL A 833 21.53 10.89 -6.45
CA VAL A 833 20.46 11.34 -7.35
C VAL A 833 19.32 11.94 -6.54
N ILE A 834 18.85 11.25 -5.50
CA ILE A 834 17.75 11.73 -4.64
C ILE A 834 18.13 13.08 -3.99
N SER A 835 19.34 13.21 -3.45
CA SER A 835 19.75 14.46 -2.78
C SER A 835 19.90 15.65 -3.72
N ARG A 836 20.21 15.42 -5.01
CA ARG A 836 20.24 16.46 -6.06
C ARG A 836 18.86 16.97 -6.47
N GLU A 837 17.82 16.15 -6.28
CA GLU A 837 16.43 16.53 -6.58
C GLU A 837 15.79 17.39 -5.46
N VAL A 838 16.51 17.62 -4.36
CA VAL A 838 16.09 18.55 -3.30
C VAL A 838 16.50 19.97 -3.70
N SER A 839 15.55 20.86 -3.97
CA SER A 839 15.82 22.26 -4.27
C SER A 839 16.27 23.03 -3.02
N ASP A 840 16.90 24.19 -3.19
CA ASP A 840 17.26 25.04 -2.04
C ASP A 840 16.01 25.51 -1.28
N GLN A 841 14.90 25.77 -1.98
CA GLN A 841 13.60 26.06 -1.36
C GLN A 841 13.13 24.90 -0.46
N HIS A 842 13.28 23.64 -0.90
CA HIS A 842 12.93 22.50 -0.07
C HIS A 842 13.77 22.47 1.22
N LEU A 843 15.06 22.79 1.15
CA LEU A 843 15.94 22.85 2.33
C LEU A 843 15.55 24.00 3.28
N GLU A 844 15.17 25.17 2.74
CA GLU A 844 14.65 26.30 3.53
C GLU A 844 13.35 25.94 4.27
N GLU A 845 12.50 25.13 3.65
CA GLU A 845 11.29 24.53 4.25
C GLU A 845 11.59 23.37 5.22
N GLY A 846 12.86 22.99 5.41
CA GLY A 846 13.28 21.89 6.29
C GLY A 846 13.12 20.48 5.72
N ARG A 847 12.87 20.35 4.40
CA ARG A 847 12.73 19.05 3.73
C ARG A 847 14.10 18.53 3.31
N LEU A 848 14.38 17.27 3.65
CA LEU A 848 15.60 16.57 3.20
C LEU A 848 15.40 15.65 1.99
N TYR A 849 14.15 15.55 1.52
CA TYR A 849 13.78 14.70 0.40
C TYR A 849 12.90 15.50 -0.57
N PRO A 850 12.88 15.13 -1.87
CA PRO A 850 11.96 15.72 -2.83
C PRO A 850 10.50 15.52 -2.39
N PRO A 851 9.55 16.34 -2.85
CA PRO A 851 8.12 16.08 -2.60
C PRO A 851 7.66 14.76 -3.21
N LEU A 852 6.79 14.02 -2.50
CA LEU A 852 6.36 12.68 -2.90
C LEU A 852 5.62 12.65 -4.25
N HIS A 853 4.87 13.70 -4.60
CA HIS A 853 4.24 13.77 -5.93
C HIS A 853 5.24 13.75 -7.10
N THR A 854 6.53 14.04 -6.87
CA THR A 854 7.61 13.99 -7.88
C THR A 854 8.30 12.61 -7.97
N ILE A 855 7.87 11.63 -7.16
CA ILE A 855 8.56 10.33 -7.00
C ILE A 855 8.77 9.56 -8.31
N GLN A 856 7.89 9.73 -9.30
CA GLN A 856 8.01 9.09 -10.61
C GLN A 856 9.17 9.67 -11.42
N ASP A 857 9.35 10.99 -11.36
CA ASP A 857 10.46 11.67 -12.03
C ASP A 857 11.79 11.35 -11.34
N VAL A 858 11.79 11.30 -10.00
CA VAL A 858 12.95 10.84 -9.21
C VAL A 858 13.32 9.40 -9.60
N SER A 859 12.34 8.50 -9.67
CA SER A 859 12.56 7.10 -10.06
C SER A 859 13.14 6.97 -11.47
N LEU A 860 12.64 7.76 -12.42
CA LEU A 860 13.19 7.80 -13.78
C LEU A 860 14.64 8.28 -13.80
N LYS A 861 14.98 9.35 -13.07
CA LYS A 861 16.35 9.87 -13.01
C LYS A 861 17.33 8.88 -12.38
N ILE A 862 16.89 8.17 -11.34
CA ILE A 862 17.65 7.07 -10.74
C ILE A 862 17.90 5.98 -11.81
N ALA A 863 16.85 5.55 -12.50
CA ALA A 863 16.95 4.51 -13.51
C ALA A 863 17.90 4.91 -14.65
N VAL A 864 17.78 6.14 -15.19
CA VAL A 864 18.69 6.67 -16.22
C VAL A 864 20.13 6.59 -15.72
N LYS A 865 20.40 7.05 -14.50
CA LYS A 865 21.74 7.06 -13.95
C LYS A 865 22.33 5.65 -13.78
N ILE A 866 21.52 4.69 -13.34
CA ILE A 866 21.93 3.28 -13.23
C ILE A 866 22.23 2.70 -14.61
N VAL A 867 21.39 2.97 -15.61
CA VAL A 867 21.60 2.50 -16.98
C VAL A 867 22.90 3.07 -17.56
N GLU A 868 23.16 4.36 -17.39
CA GLU A 868 24.42 4.99 -17.81
C GLU A 868 25.65 4.32 -17.20
N GLU A 869 25.67 4.16 -15.88
CA GLU A 869 26.81 3.54 -15.18
C GLU A 869 26.98 2.07 -15.54
N ALA A 870 25.86 1.35 -15.73
CA ALA A 870 25.89 -0.05 -16.14
C ALA A 870 26.55 -0.23 -17.51
N TYR A 871 26.27 0.64 -18.50
CA TYR A 871 26.96 0.58 -19.79
C TYR A 871 28.41 1.04 -19.70
N GLN A 872 28.70 2.12 -18.97
CA GLN A 872 30.08 2.62 -18.78
C GLN A 872 31.00 1.56 -18.16
N LYS A 873 30.47 0.75 -17.24
CA LYS A 873 31.22 -0.30 -16.53
C LYS A 873 31.09 -1.69 -17.18
N ASN A 874 30.42 -1.81 -18.33
CA ASN A 874 30.13 -3.08 -19.01
C ASN A 874 29.41 -4.12 -18.13
N LEU A 875 28.48 -3.65 -17.29
CA LEU A 875 27.66 -4.47 -16.39
C LEU A 875 26.24 -4.72 -16.93
N ALA A 876 25.77 -3.91 -17.89
CA ALA A 876 24.50 -4.10 -18.58
C ALA A 876 24.49 -5.40 -19.41
N SER A 877 23.32 -6.00 -19.60
CA SER A 877 23.14 -7.18 -20.46
C SER A 877 22.17 -7.00 -21.62
N VAL A 878 21.39 -5.91 -21.61
CA VAL A 878 20.58 -5.52 -22.77
C VAL A 878 21.50 -4.94 -23.85
N HIS A 879 21.39 -5.44 -25.07
CA HIS A 879 22.17 -4.98 -26.22
C HIS A 879 21.33 -4.96 -27.51
N PRO A 880 21.60 -4.02 -28.45
CA PRO A 880 22.65 -2.99 -28.39
C PRO A 880 22.36 -1.88 -27.36
N GLU A 881 23.39 -1.13 -26.97
CA GLU A 881 23.22 0.02 -26.06
C GLU A 881 22.29 1.07 -26.70
N PRO A 882 21.27 1.57 -25.99
CA PRO A 882 20.37 2.58 -26.53
C PRO A 882 21.11 3.91 -26.71
N PRO A 883 20.90 4.63 -27.82
CA PRO A 883 21.53 5.93 -28.05
C PRO A 883 21.05 6.97 -27.02
N ASN A 884 19.75 6.98 -26.73
CA ASN A 884 19.13 7.81 -25.70
C ASN A 884 18.58 6.93 -24.58
N LYS A 885 19.18 7.00 -23.39
CA LYS A 885 18.86 6.14 -22.24
C LYS A 885 17.51 6.52 -21.64
N GLU A 886 17.20 7.81 -21.59
CA GLU A 886 15.94 8.29 -21.02
C GLU A 886 14.75 7.92 -21.91
N GLU A 887 14.83 8.17 -23.23
CA GLU A 887 13.77 7.76 -24.17
C GLU A 887 13.57 6.24 -24.16
N PHE A 888 14.65 5.47 -24.08
CA PHE A 888 14.59 4.01 -23.96
C PHE A 888 13.83 3.56 -22.71
N ILE A 889 14.07 4.18 -21.55
CA ILE A 889 13.34 3.85 -20.32
C ILE A 889 11.89 4.32 -20.42
N ARG A 890 11.64 5.54 -20.91
CA ARG A 890 10.27 6.09 -21.08
C ARG A 890 9.40 5.25 -22.01
N ALA A 891 9.98 4.55 -22.98
CA ALA A 891 9.24 3.63 -23.84
C ALA A 891 8.81 2.31 -23.14
N GLN A 892 9.37 2.01 -21.97
CA GLN A 892 9.13 0.76 -21.22
C GLN A 892 8.28 0.96 -19.96
N ILE A 893 8.16 2.19 -19.46
CA ILE A 893 7.39 2.47 -18.25
C ILE A 893 5.91 2.17 -18.45
N TYR A 894 5.28 1.66 -17.40
CA TYR A 894 3.84 1.41 -17.36
C TYR A 894 3.03 2.72 -17.52
N SER A 895 2.04 2.68 -18.41
CA SER A 895 1.01 3.72 -18.51
C SER A 895 -0.25 3.30 -17.75
N THR A 896 -0.86 4.25 -17.05
CA THR A 896 -2.16 4.05 -16.38
C THR A 896 -3.34 4.18 -17.35
N ASP A 897 -3.11 4.63 -18.58
CA ASP A 897 -4.14 4.74 -19.60
C ASP A 897 -4.59 3.36 -20.08
N TYR A 898 -5.87 3.24 -20.41
CA TYR A 898 -6.41 1.98 -20.91
C TYR A 898 -5.85 1.63 -22.29
N ASP A 899 -5.31 0.43 -22.43
CA ASP A 899 -4.81 -0.10 -23.69
C ASP A 899 -5.97 -0.49 -24.62
N GLU A 900 -5.80 -0.40 -25.93
CA GLU A 900 -6.82 -0.82 -26.90
C GLU A 900 -6.83 -2.34 -27.07
N PHE A 901 -8.00 -2.97 -26.92
CA PHE A 901 -8.18 -4.43 -27.07
C PHE A 901 -8.96 -4.81 -28.34
N LEU A 902 -9.27 -3.83 -29.19
CA LEU A 902 -9.86 -4.08 -30.50
C LEU A 902 -8.83 -4.72 -31.44
N ALA A 903 -9.32 -5.48 -32.40
CA ALA A 903 -8.44 -5.97 -33.46
C ALA A 903 -8.03 -4.79 -34.34
N ASP A 904 -6.72 -4.62 -34.56
CA ASP A 904 -6.20 -3.66 -35.52
C ASP A 904 -6.67 -4.02 -36.93
N SER A 905 -7.68 -3.31 -37.42
CA SER A 905 -8.32 -3.56 -38.70
C SER A 905 -7.88 -2.52 -39.71
N TYR A 906 -7.25 -2.98 -40.78
CA TYR A 906 -6.86 -2.16 -41.92
C TYR A 906 -7.28 -2.85 -43.22
N SER A 907 -7.62 -2.06 -44.24
CA SER A 907 -8.01 -2.57 -45.55
C SER A 907 -6.79 -2.79 -46.44
N TRP A 908 -6.85 -3.83 -47.26
CA TRP A 908 -5.93 -4.01 -48.39
C TRP A 908 -6.50 -3.31 -49.62
N PRO A 909 -5.66 -2.99 -50.63
CA PRO A 909 -6.15 -2.58 -51.94
C PRO A 909 -7.21 -3.57 -52.46
N GLU A 910 -8.33 -3.05 -52.95
CA GLU A 910 -9.52 -3.85 -53.28
C GLU A 910 -9.21 -4.99 -54.26
N GLU A 911 -8.35 -4.72 -55.26
CA GLU A 911 -7.89 -5.72 -56.22
C GLU A 911 -7.22 -6.93 -55.56
N ALA A 912 -6.46 -6.70 -54.46
CA ALA A 912 -5.78 -7.74 -53.71
C ALA A 912 -6.69 -8.43 -52.67
N ALA A 913 -7.70 -7.73 -52.15
CA ALA A 913 -8.66 -8.26 -51.18
C ALA A 913 -9.85 -8.99 -51.82
N ARG A 914 -10.01 -8.90 -53.15
CA ARG A 914 -11.16 -9.47 -53.87
C ARG A 914 -11.20 -10.99 -53.74
N ILE A 915 -12.34 -11.50 -53.30
CA ILE A 915 -12.60 -12.95 -53.26
C ILE A 915 -12.66 -13.46 -54.69
N GLN A 916 -11.72 -14.35 -55.05
CA GLN A 916 -11.71 -14.98 -56.37
C GLN A 916 -12.83 -16.02 -56.44
N ALA A 917 -13.87 -15.74 -57.21
CA ALA A 917 -14.86 -16.73 -57.59
C ALA A 917 -14.42 -17.40 -58.89
N GLY A 918 -13.86 -18.61 -58.80
CA GLY A 918 -13.72 -19.47 -59.97
C GLY A 918 -15.08 -20.05 -60.33
N LYS A 919 -15.54 -19.88 -61.57
CA LYS A 919 -16.52 -20.81 -62.13
C LYS A 919 -15.77 -22.11 -62.39
N PHE A 920 -16.08 -23.15 -61.61
CA PHE A 920 -15.81 -24.52 -62.03
C PHE A 920 -16.91 -24.86 -63.04
N ASP A 921 -16.60 -24.78 -64.33
CA ASP A 921 -17.47 -25.24 -65.41
C ASP A 921 -17.56 -26.78 -65.45
#